data_AF-A0A5C3NQZ0-F1
#
_entry.id   AF-A0A5C3NQZ0-F1
#
_cell.length_a   1.000
_cell.length_b   1.000
_cell.length_c   1.000
_cell.angle_alpha   90.00
_cell.angle_beta   90.00
_cell.angle_gamma   90.00
#
_symmetry.space_group_name_H-M   'P 1'
#
loop_
_entity.id
_entity.type
_entity.pdbx_description
1 polymer ?
#
loop_
_entity_poly.entity_id
_entity_poly.type
_entity_poly.pdbx_seq_one_letter_code
_entity_poly.pdbx_strand_id
1 'polypeptide(L)'
;MAHQAPWLVLLDRLAQHLDAHRAEQTPEADRKARNKKYVKILEDVCAVVRDAERKASPDLADIIENAHTILDRELQWAYSQSGCFSFLSTFAHSDDEPLVEDALENAGSDVLDAFLKFYSSLMKPEASPIKLPAFARVRPWTKSPRPHPLTTRLSRFRGGFAPSATPASPLAHSIYQARAHLATDTLSSAPSDMSLSSGGTVLAMTGGSGWKGNKPFLHYYLLGSGKQTSDLLEGVTMDPGLSTVPHYIATDESRKLVFLASDGCVKSFSFAPDDLGDVSKRLRAVQQMDSGSDFDGPLVLLPNGRLGRAGKGKAAVWLLESLESEEAPQSDGTSPHSMVTFADESSFFPAAWHLHEPSGHLLCAEGAEESGGYAFMSIDVEHGGKRVARYIGHGGEVDKIATSPGDPHVFVTAGSDGYARMFDVRRPLPVLTFNTGLQRDGCTDVVLVNPDGIPTLFTGGDTTQQVKLWDIRAEECVYELSTGNNSVTGLAWDDARSALFVATECRYVNRMGVRTGYRRARVPRWATWKAVDKEYRAHQDAVTNGASTTGESVGEEGAYGGMDYPDVYDDYLDDGEGVESESEDEEDIDEGYSADMRWPQKCFHKEDFFGYAYDAGEHVLFRWQFKDTPDITQLPASTTCDD
;
A
#
# COMPACT_ATOMS: atom_id res chain seq x y z
N MET A 1 29.69 -0.61 -41.83
CA MET A 1 29.42 -1.04 -40.45
C MET A 1 28.71 0.12 -39.78
N ALA A 2 27.43 -0.03 -39.44
CA ALA A 2 26.70 1.03 -38.75
C ALA A 2 27.39 1.28 -37.41
N HIS A 3 27.68 2.53 -37.06
CA HIS A 3 28.18 2.88 -35.74
C HIS A 3 27.07 2.56 -34.72
N GLN A 4 27.21 1.44 -34.01
CA GLN A 4 26.31 1.08 -32.92
C GLN A 4 26.42 2.16 -31.82
N ALA A 5 25.29 2.63 -31.30
CA ALA A 5 25.25 3.68 -30.28
C ALA A 5 26.08 3.27 -29.04
N PRO A 6 26.83 4.20 -28.41
CA PRO A 6 27.74 3.87 -27.33
C PRO A 6 27.05 3.19 -26.14
N TRP A 7 25.80 3.56 -25.84
CA TRP A 7 25.01 2.97 -24.75
C TRP A 7 24.61 1.51 -25.03
N LEU A 8 24.25 1.16 -26.26
CA LEU A 8 23.93 -0.23 -26.62
C LEU A 8 25.15 -1.14 -26.45
N VAL A 9 26.35 -0.65 -26.79
CA VAL A 9 27.61 -1.37 -26.55
C VAL A 9 27.88 -1.55 -25.05
N LEU A 10 27.51 -0.59 -24.21
CA LEU A 10 27.62 -0.72 -22.76
C LEU A 10 26.63 -1.77 -22.22
N LEU A 11 25.37 -1.76 -22.68
CA LEU A 11 24.39 -2.77 -22.31
C LEU A 11 24.84 -4.19 -22.72
N ASP A 12 25.39 -4.35 -23.93
CA ASP A 12 25.94 -5.64 -24.39
C ASP A 12 27.06 -6.16 -23.47
N ARG A 13 27.90 -5.26 -22.95
CA ARG A 13 28.96 -5.63 -21.99
C ARG A 13 28.38 -6.00 -20.62
N LEU A 14 27.38 -5.27 -20.13
CA LEU A 14 26.72 -5.58 -18.87
C LEU A 14 25.99 -6.92 -18.96
N ALA A 15 25.34 -7.22 -20.08
CA ALA A 15 24.74 -8.53 -20.35
C ALA A 15 25.78 -9.66 -20.29
N GLN A 16 26.98 -9.47 -20.84
CA GLN A 16 28.07 -10.44 -20.72
C GLN A 16 28.57 -10.62 -19.28
N HIS A 17 28.61 -9.54 -18.48
CA HIS A 17 28.96 -9.62 -17.06
C HIS A 17 27.92 -10.42 -16.26
N LEU A 18 26.63 -10.25 -16.57
CA LEU A 18 25.54 -11.04 -15.98
C LEU A 18 25.65 -12.51 -16.38
N ASP A 19 25.91 -12.79 -17.65
CA ASP A 19 26.10 -14.17 -18.13
C ASP A 19 27.27 -14.87 -17.41
N ALA A 20 28.38 -14.15 -17.20
CA ALA A 20 29.52 -14.65 -16.42
C ALA A 20 29.15 -14.88 -14.93
N HIS A 21 28.36 -13.99 -14.33
CA HIS A 21 27.89 -14.11 -12.94
C HIS A 21 26.98 -15.34 -12.74
N ARG A 22 26.12 -15.66 -13.72
CA ARG A 22 25.27 -16.87 -13.67
C ARG A 22 26.10 -18.15 -13.77
N ALA A 23 27.22 -18.13 -14.48
CA ALA A 23 28.13 -19.27 -14.62
C ALA A 23 29.05 -19.48 -13.40
N GLU A 24 29.18 -18.48 -12.53
CA GLU A 24 30.07 -18.50 -11.36
C GLU A 24 29.54 -19.45 -10.27
N GLN A 25 30.27 -20.53 -9.98
CA GLN A 25 29.99 -21.40 -8.83
C GLN A 25 30.60 -20.78 -7.58
N THR A 26 29.76 -20.18 -6.75
CA THR A 26 30.19 -19.49 -5.54
C THR A 26 29.81 -20.30 -4.29
N PRO A 27 30.74 -20.56 -3.36
CA PRO A 27 30.41 -21.16 -2.06
C PRO A 27 29.37 -20.33 -1.29
N GLU A 28 28.57 -20.98 -0.45
CA GLU A 28 27.48 -20.32 0.29
C GLU A 28 27.94 -19.12 1.14
N ALA A 29 29.17 -19.18 1.68
CA ALA A 29 29.77 -18.12 2.49
C ALA A 29 29.95 -16.79 1.72
N ASP A 30 30.15 -16.86 0.41
CA ASP A 30 30.41 -15.69 -0.45
C ASP A 30 29.14 -15.19 -1.17
N ARG A 31 27.98 -15.83 -0.91
CA ARG A 31 26.70 -15.52 -1.57
C ARG A 31 26.27 -14.06 -1.40
N LYS A 32 26.49 -13.47 -0.21
CA LYS A 32 26.13 -12.06 0.04
C LYS A 32 26.94 -11.10 -0.85
N ALA A 33 28.25 -11.32 -0.97
CA ALA A 33 29.11 -10.50 -1.81
C ALA A 33 28.77 -10.67 -3.29
N ARG A 34 28.51 -11.92 -3.72
CA ARG A 34 28.02 -12.24 -5.07
C ARG A 34 26.71 -11.51 -5.38
N ASN A 35 25.75 -11.52 -4.47
CA ASN A 35 24.45 -10.86 -4.65
C ASN A 35 24.60 -9.33 -4.72
N LYS A 36 25.48 -8.74 -3.90
CA LYS A 36 25.78 -7.30 -3.99
C LYS A 36 26.37 -6.92 -5.35
N LYS A 37 27.28 -7.74 -5.89
CA LYS A 37 27.84 -7.54 -7.23
C LYS A 37 26.76 -7.68 -8.32
N TYR A 38 25.83 -8.61 -8.15
CA TYR A 38 24.69 -8.81 -9.05
C TYR A 38 23.81 -7.56 -9.13
N VAL A 39 23.32 -7.10 -7.97
CA VAL A 39 22.50 -5.88 -7.86
C VAL A 39 23.24 -4.69 -8.46
N LYS A 40 24.55 -4.59 -8.22
CA LYS A 40 25.35 -3.49 -8.79
C LYS A 40 25.33 -3.48 -10.33
N ILE A 41 25.33 -4.64 -10.97
CA ILE A 41 25.24 -4.71 -12.44
C ILE A 41 23.85 -4.26 -12.92
N LEU A 42 22.78 -4.57 -12.18
CA LEU A 42 21.43 -4.07 -12.50
C LEU A 42 21.34 -2.55 -12.33
N GLU A 43 21.95 -1.99 -11.29
CA GLU A 43 22.09 -0.53 -11.11
C GLU A 43 22.82 0.11 -12.30
N ASP A 44 23.90 -0.53 -12.77
CA ASP A 44 24.68 -0.04 -13.92
C ASP A 44 23.84 -0.06 -15.21
N VAL A 45 22.94 -1.05 -15.39
CA VAL A 45 21.98 -1.06 -16.52
C VAL A 45 21.05 0.15 -16.45
N CYS A 46 20.48 0.45 -15.28
CA CYS A 46 19.66 1.65 -15.08
C CYS A 46 20.48 2.94 -15.30
N ALA A 47 21.73 3.00 -14.84
CA ALA A 47 22.61 4.15 -15.03
C ALA A 47 22.90 4.43 -16.52
N VAL A 48 23.04 3.39 -17.35
CA VAL A 48 23.18 3.55 -18.81
C VAL A 48 21.95 4.21 -19.42
N VAL A 49 20.74 3.81 -19.00
CA VAL A 49 19.47 4.42 -19.46
C VAL A 49 19.38 5.89 -19.02
N ARG A 50 19.72 6.21 -17.76
CA ARG A 50 19.75 7.60 -17.28
C ARG A 50 20.72 8.47 -18.07
N ASP A 51 21.93 7.99 -18.34
CA ASP A 51 22.92 8.76 -19.10
C ASP A 51 22.45 9.00 -20.55
N ALA A 52 21.80 8.02 -21.17
CA ALA A 52 21.22 8.15 -22.50
C ALA A 52 20.05 9.16 -22.53
N GLU A 53 19.18 9.12 -21.52
CA GLU A 53 18.08 10.07 -21.32
C GLU A 53 18.62 11.50 -21.17
N ARG A 54 19.55 11.72 -20.22
CA ARG A 54 20.14 13.05 -19.94
C ARG A 54 20.84 13.66 -21.16
N LYS A 55 21.39 12.82 -22.04
CA LYS A 55 22.05 13.24 -23.29
C LYS A 55 21.10 13.29 -24.49
N ALA A 56 19.80 13.10 -24.28
CA ALA A 56 18.76 13.11 -25.32
C ALA A 56 19.13 12.22 -26.52
N SER A 57 19.56 10.99 -26.25
CA SER A 57 19.95 10.03 -27.29
C SER A 57 18.81 9.83 -28.30
N PRO A 58 19.07 9.88 -29.62
CA PRO A 58 18.05 9.59 -30.63
C PRO A 58 17.56 8.13 -30.59
N ASP A 59 18.40 7.23 -30.06
CA ASP A 59 18.12 5.79 -29.96
C ASP A 59 17.58 5.41 -28.56
N LEU A 60 17.05 6.37 -27.79
CA LEU A 60 16.63 6.14 -26.40
C LEU A 60 15.60 5.01 -26.28
N ALA A 61 14.66 4.90 -27.23
CA ALA A 61 13.66 3.83 -27.23
C ALA A 61 14.29 2.43 -27.32
N ASP A 62 15.28 2.25 -28.21
CA ASP A 62 15.99 0.97 -28.37
C ASP A 62 16.86 0.65 -27.14
N ILE A 63 17.44 1.67 -26.52
CA ILE A 63 18.21 1.53 -25.28
C ILE A 63 17.31 1.08 -24.13
N ILE A 64 16.13 1.67 -23.97
CA ILE A 64 15.14 1.26 -22.96
C ILE A 64 14.65 -0.17 -23.21
N GLU A 65 14.38 -0.54 -24.47
CA GLU A 65 13.97 -1.88 -24.86
C GLU A 65 15.01 -2.94 -24.50
N ASN A 66 16.27 -2.68 -24.84
CA ASN A 66 17.38 -3.58 -24.54
C ASN A 66 17.61 -3.70 -23.02
N ALA A 67 17.60 -2.57 -22.30
CA ALA A 67 17.72 -2.57 -20.84
C ALA A 67 16.59 -3.35 -20.16
N HIS A 68 15.34 -3.16 -20.59
CA HIS A 68 14.21 -3.95 -20.10
C HIS A 68 14.42 -5.45 -20.35
N THR A 69 14.80 -5.84 -21.57
CA THR A 69 15.02 -7.26 -21.91
C THR A 69 16.11 -7.89 -21.03
N ILE A 70 17.18 -7.15 -20.73
CA ILE A 70 18.22 -7.60 -19.79
C ILE A 70 17.62 -7.76 -18.40
N LEU A 71 17.01 -6.70 -17.85
CA LEU A 71 16.49 -6.70 -16.48
C LEU A 71 15.42 -7.78 -16.27
N ASP A 72 14.49 -7.93 -17.19
CA ASP A 72 13.40 -8.90 -17.09
C ASP A 72 13.92 -10.34 -17.04
N ARG A 73 14.83 -10.69 -17.95
CA ARG A 73 15.54 -11.98 -17.95
C ARG A 73 16.28 -12.22 -16.64
N GLU A 74 16.91 -11.19 -16.12
CA GLU A 74 17.69 -11.25 -14.89
C GLU A 74 16.78 -11.45 -13.66
N LEU A 75 15.65 -10.76 -13.58
CA LEU A 75 14.67 -10.96 -12.50
C LEU A 75 14.10 -12.39 -12.50
N GLN A 76 13.72 -12.90 -13.68
CA GLN A 76 13.29 -14.29 -13.82
C GLN A 76 14.36 -15.27 -13.34
N TRP A 77 15.64 -15.04 -13.70
CA TRP A 77 16.72 -15.88 -13.20
C TRP A 77 16.91 -15.74 -11.68
N ALA A 78 16.89 -14.53 -11.15
CA ALA A 78 17.11 -14.24 -9.73
C ALA A 78 16.12 -15.01 -8.84
N TYR A 79 14.83 -14.97 -9.18
CA TYR A 79 13.77 -15.66 -8.44
C TYR A 79 13.59 -17.14 -8.83
N SER A 80 14.32 -17.63 -9.84
CA SER A 80 14.36 -19.06 -10.16
C SER A 80 15.15 -19.86 -9.11
N GLN A 81 15.02 -21.19 -9.17
CA GLN A 81 15.85 -22.12 -8.40
C GLN A 81 17.37 -21.98 -8.66
N SER A 82 17.76 -21.35 -9.77
CA SER A 82 19.18 -21.14 -10.10
C SER A 82 19.73 -19.85 -9.48
N GLY A 83 18.92 -18.80 -9.42
CA GLY A 83 19.30 -17.53 -8.79
C GLY A 83 19.22 -17.59 -7.26
N CYS A 84 18.21 -18.29 -6.72
CA CYS A 84 18.00 -18.44 -5.27
C CYS A 84 17.90 -17.10 -4.51
N PHE A 85 17.44 -16.04 -5.18
CA PHE A 85 17.06 -14.82 -4.49
C PHE A 85 15.69 -15.01 -3.85
N SER A 86 15.62 -14.67 -2.57
CA SER A 86 14.35 -14.56 -1.84
C SER A 86 13.86 -13.12 -1.76
N PHE A 87 14.72 -12.18 -2.14
CA PHE A 87 14.51 -10.74 -2.17
C PHE A 87 15.66 -10.12 -2.98
N LEU A 88 15.33 -9.16 -3.82
CA LEU A 88 16.30 -8.34 -4.54
C LEU A 88 16.11 -6.89 -4.08
N SER A 89 17.19 -6.23 -3.64
CA SER A 89 17.13 -4.82 -3.28
C SER A 89 16.83 -3.96 -4.51
N THR A 90 16.27 -2.77 -4.31
CA THR A 90 16.09 -1.80 -5.39
C THR A 90 17.40 -1.55 -6.11
N PHE A 91 17.34 -1.41 -7.42
CA PHE A 91 18.47 -1.13 -8.31
C PHE A 91 18.21 0.08 -9.22
N ALA A 92 17.06 0.73 -9.06
CA ALA A 92 16.59 1.82 -9.91
C ALA A 92 16.60 3.19 -9.22
N HIS A 93 17.36 3.34 -8.13
CA HIS A 93 17.66 4.62 -7.48
C HIS A 93 19.05 5.14 -7.91
N SER A 94 19.34 6.40 -7.61
CA SER A 94 20.64 7.05 -7.83
C SER A 94 20.81 8.19 -6.82
N ASP A 95 21.97 8.84 -6.79
CA ASP A 95 22.19 10.04 -5.95
C ASP A 95 21.25 11.21 -6.35
N ASP A 96 20.83 11.29 -7.62
CA ASP A 96 19.92 12.33 -8.12
C ASP A 96 18.43 11.90 -8.08
N GLU A 97 18.16 10.60 -7.98
CA GLU A 97 16.82 10.01 -7.89
C GLU A 97 16.79 9.04 -6.69
N PRO A 98 16.68 9.56 -5.46
CA PRO A 98 17.05 8.84 -4.25
C PRO A 98 16.10 7.70 -3.86
N LEU A 99 16.65 6.80 -3.05
CA LEU A 99 15.90 5.87 -2.22
C LEU A 99 15.58 6.57 -0.90
N VAL A 100 14.30 6.77 -0.63
CA VAL A 100 13.77 7.27 0.63
C VAL A 100 13.64 6.10 1.60
N GLU A 101 14.54 6.04 2.57
CA GLU A 101 14.56 5.02 3.63
C GLU A 101 13.66 5.44 4.81
N ASP A 102 13.13 4.47 5.54
CA ASP A 102 12.43 4.76 6.80
C ASP A 102 13.43 4.67 7.97
N ALA A 103 13.57 5.73 8.75
CA ALA A 103 14.44 5.76 9.93
C ALA A 103 14.16 4.63 10.96
N LEU A 104 12.95 4.02 10.95
CA LEU A 104 12.61 2.85 11.75
C LEU A 104 12.83 1.51 11.02
N GLU A 105 13.67 1.42 9.98
CA GLU A 105 13.92 0.21 9.17
C GLU A 105 14.28 -1.07 9.97
N ASN A 106 14.68 -0.96 11.24
CA ASN A 106 14.96 -2.12 12.10
C ASN A 106 13.85 -2.43 13.11
N ALA A 107 12.71 -1.74 13.01
CA ALA A 107 11.58 -1.85 13.93
C ALA A 107 10.69 -3.06 13.63
N GLY A 108 11.26 -4.27 13.71
CA GLY A 108 10.56 -5.54 13.51
C GLY A 108 11.39 -6.73 14.01
N SER A 109 12.26 -6.45 14.99
CA SER A 109 13.30 -7.32 15.54
C SER A 109 12.84 -8.68 16.04
N ASP A 110 11.54 -8.91 16.16
CA ASP A 110 10.97 -10.14 16.68
C ASP A 110 10.93 -11.29 15.69
N VAL A 111 10.96 -11.04 14.37
CA VAL A 111 11.18 -12.12 13.39
C VAL A 111 12.60 -12.65 13.51
N LEU A 112 13.56 -11.76 13.77
CA LEU A 112 14.94 -12.12 14.08
C LEU A 112 15.03 -12.79 15.46
N ASP A 113 14.30 -12.32 16.47
CA ASP A 113 14.21 -12.93 17.81
C ASP A 113 13.58 -14.33 17.76
N ALA A 114 12.48 -14.52 17.01
CA ALA A 114 11.81 -15.81 16.83
C ALA A 114 12.67 -16.78 16.01
N PHE A 115 13.35 -16.30 14.96
CA PHE A 115 14.33 -17.06 14.19
C PHE A 115 15.54 -17.45 15.05
N LEU A 116 16.12 -16.51 15.83
CA LEU A 116 17.24 -16.75 16.73
C LEU A 116 16.85 -17.69 17.88
N LYS A 117 15.65 -17.56 18.44
CA LYS A 117 15.11 -18.49 19.45
C LYS A 117 14.93 -19.89 18.88
N PHE A 118 14.34 -20.02 17.69
CA PHE A 118 14.22 -21.30 16.99
C PHE A 118 15.58 -21.91 16.64
N TYR A 119 16.50 -21.12 16.10
CA TYR A 119 17.86 -21.55 15.75
C TYR A 119 18.65 -21.96 17.01
N SER A 120 18.54 -21.20 18.10
CA SER A 120 19.18 -21.51 19.38
C SER A 120 18.61 -22.81 20.00
N SER A 121 17.29 -23.03 19.95
CA SER A 121 16.69 -24.28 20.44
C SER A 121 17.07 -25.50 19.59
N LEU A 122 17.33 -25.30 18.29
CA LEU A 122 17.73 -26.38 17.37
C LEU A 122 19.22 -26.72 17.48
N MET A 123 20.09 -25.72 17.70
CA MET A 123 21.55 -25.88 17.67
C MET A 123 22.19 -26.05 19.06
N LYS A 124 21.59 -25.48 20.13
CA LYS A 124 22.10 -25.53 21.51
C LYS A 124 20.94 -25.48 22.53
N PRO A 125 20.27 -26.60 22.82
CA PRO A 125 19.10 -26.63 23.71
C PRO A 125 19.37 -26.21 25.17
N GLU A 126 20.64 -26.14 25.60
CA GLU A 126 21.03 -25.74 26.96
C GLU A 126 21.61 -24.30 27.04
N ALA A 127 21.68 -23.55 25.94
CA ALA A 127 22.21 -22.18 25.94
C ALA A 127 21.10 -21.16 26.25
N SER A 128 21.44 -20.11 27.01
CA SER A 128 20.54 -18.98 27.24
C SER A 128 20.17 -18.31 25.91
N PRO A 129 18.91 -17.86 25.73
CA PRO A 129 18.48 -17.22 24.51
C PRO A 129 19.31 -15.97 24.23
N ILE A 130 19.77 -15.82 22.98
CA ILE A 130 20.55 -14.67 22.53
C ILE A 130 19.67 -13.42 22.67
N LYS A 131 20.04 -12.51 23.57
CA LYS A 131 19.37 -11.21 23.69
C LYS A 131 19.85 -10.30 22.55
N LEU A 132 18.92 -9.76 21.78
CA LEU A 132 19.23 -8.75 20.78
C LEU A 132 19.78 -7.48 21.46
N PRO A 133 20.77 -6.80 20.86
CA PRO A 133 21.28 -5.52 21.34
C PRO A 133 20.17 -4.47 21.50
N ALA A 134 20.33 -3.51 22.42
CA ALA A 134 19.31 -2.48 22.69
C ALA A 134 18.99 -1.62 21.44
N PHE A 135 19.96 -1.35 20.57
CA PHE A 135 19.75 -0.64 19.30
C PHE A 135 18.90 -1.41 18.29
N ALA A 136 18.77 -2.73 18.46
CA ALA A 136 17.95 -3.57 17.61
C ALA A 136 16.50 -3.68 18.11
N ARG A 137 16.13 -3.05 19.24
CA ARG A 137 14.76 -3.05 19.74
C ARG A 137 14.05 -1.76 19.35
N VAL A 138 12.82 -1.89 18.88
CA VAL A 138 11.96 -0.73 18.68
C VAL A 138 11.71 -0.08 20.03
N ARG A 139 11.99 1.23 20.16
CA ARG A 139 11.66 1.95 21.39
C ARG A 139 10.13 1.93 21.60
N PRO A 140 9.64 1.94 22.86
CA PRO A 140 8.21 2.04 23.13
C PRO A 140 7.60 3.31 22.52
N TRP A 141 6.30 3.28 22.24
CA TRP A 141 5.58 4.42 21.66
C TRP A 141 5.75 5.72 22.45
N THR A 142 5.89 5.64 23.77
CA THR A 142 6.10 6.78 24.68
C THR A 142 7.34 7.60 24.36
N LYS A 143 8.31 7.05 23.63
CA LYS A 143 9.53 7.74 23.19
C LYS A 143 9.43 8.30 21.76
N SER A 144 8.30 8.10 21.08
CA SER A 144 8.08 8.65 19.73
C SER A 144 7.50 10.07 19.79
N PRO A 145 7.81 10.93 18.80
CA PRO A 145 7.25 12.27 18.74
C PRO A 145 5.71 12.26 18.70
N ARG A 146 5.11 13.31 19.26
CA ARG A 146 3.67 13.55 19.20
C ARG A 146 3.44 15.00 18.81
N PRO A 147 3.24 15.29 17.51
CA PRO A 147 3.25 16.66 17.03
C PRO A 147 2.05 17.48 17.50
N HIS A 148 0.98 16.83 17.98
CA HIS A 148 -0.19 17.52 18.53
C HIS A 148 -0.86 16.71 19.67
N PRO A 149 -1.51 17.37 20.66
CA PRO A 149 -2.29 16.67 21.69
C PRO A 149 -3.42 15.78 21.14
N LEU A 150 -3.99 16.18 19.99
CA LEU A 150 -5.03 15.43 19.26
C LEU A 150 -4.48 14.48 18.18
N THR A 151 -3.18 14.20 18.18
CA THR A 151 -2.61 13.13 17.35
C THR A 151 -3.19 11.79 17.79
N THR A 152 -3.67 10.98 16.83
CA THR A 152 -4.22 9.65 17.16
C THR A 152 -3.16 8.75 17.79
N ARG A 153 -3.55 8.02 18.83
CA ARG A 153 -2.68 7.03 19.49
C ARG A 153 -2.44 5.78 18.65
N LEU A 154 -3.17 5.62 17.56
CA LEU A 154 -2.94 4.57 16.56
C LEU A 154 -1.97 5.02 15.46
N SER A 155 -1.09 5.98 15.78
CA SER A 155 -0.02 6.44 14.90
C SER A 155 1.33 6.43 15.62
N ARG A 156 2.42 6.32 14.86
CA ARG A 156 3.79 6.43 15.38
C ARG A 156 4.64 7.29 14.45
N PHE A 157 5.22 8.36 14.98
CA PHE A 157 5.93 9.39 14.23
C PHE A 157 7.43 9.12 14.14
N ARG A 158 8.02 9.66 13.07
CA ARG A 158 9.47 9.88 12.96
C ARG A 158 9.80 11.30 13.42
N GLY A 159 11.02 11.50 13.90
CA GLY A 159 11.54 12.81 14.33
C GLY A 159 12.78 13.17 13.53
N GLY A 160 13.28 14.40 13.70
CA GLY A 160 14.57 14.81 13.13
C GLY A 160 14.52 15.48 11.76
N PHE A 161 13.34 15.79 11.20
CA PHE A 161 13.21 16.56 9.95
C PHE A 161 12.29 17.78 10.12
N ALA A 162 11.93 18.46 9.03
CA ALA A 162 10.91 19.50 9.04
C ALA A 162 9.84 19.11 8.00
N PRO A 163 8.56 19.00 8.37
CA PRO A 163 7.53 18.57 7.45
C PRO A 163 7.17 19.71 6.51
N SER A 164 6.82 19.39 5.27
CA SER A 164 6.36 20.36 4.28
C SER A 164 5.05 21.05 4.69
N ALA A 165 4.22 20.35 5.47
CA ALA A 165 2.94 20.88 5.94
C ALA A 165 3.12 21.81 7.14
N THR A 166 2.65 23.06 6.98
CA THR A 166 2.71 24.11 8.00
C THR A 166 1.31 24.54 8.41
N PRO A 167 1.13 25.36 9.46
CA PRO A 167 -0.18 25.92 9.79
C PRO A 167 -0.84 26.72 8.66
N ALA A 168 -0.08 27.17 7.65
CA ALA A 168 -0.61 27.84 6.45
C ALA A 168 -1.29 26.88 5.45
N SER A 169 -1.09 25.56 5.61
CA SER A 169 -1.71 24.49 4.84
C SER A 169 -2.56 23.62 5.79
N PRO A 170 -3.77 24.05 6.16
CA PRO A 170 -4.51 23.49 7.31
C PRO A 170 -4.93 22.02 7.16
N LEU A 171 -5.33 21.58 5.96
CA LEU A 171 -5.67 20.18 5.71
C LEU A 171 -4.40 19.33 5.74
N ALA A 172 -3.35 19.74 5.04
CA ALA A 172 -2.07 19.03 5.06
C ALA A 172 -1.51 18.97 6.48
N HIS A 173 -1.60 20.05 7.26
CA HIS A 173 -1.13 20.09 8.63
C HIS A 173 -1.91 19.11 9.52
N SER A 174 -3.22 19.00 9.33
CA SER A 174 -4.04 17.99 10.02
C SER A 174 -3.61 16.56 9.72
N ILE A 175 -3.36 16.28 8.43
CA ILE A 175 -2.89 14.98 7.96
C ILE A 175 -1.50 14.69 8.55
N TYR A 176 -0.55 15.61 8.44
CA TYR A 176 0.83 15.45 8.90
C TYR A 176 0.97 15.39 10.42
N GLN A 177 -0.06 15.78 11.18
CA GLN A 177 -0.12 15.59 12.62
C GLN A 177 -0.93 14.35 13.04
N ALA A 178 -1.39 13.55 12.07
CA ALA A 178 -2.32 12.43 12.24
C ALA A 178 -3.52 12.80 13.14
N ARG A 179 -4.06 14.00 12.96
CA ARG A 179 -5.31 14.46 13.60
C ARG A 179 -6.47 13.81 12.88
N ALA A 180 -6.68 12.54 13.17
CA ALA A 180 -7.66 11.70 12.52
C ALA A 180 -8.69 11.17 13.50
N HIS A 181 -9.94 11.22 13.08
CA HIS A 181 -11.05 10.56 13.74
C HIS A 181 -11.32 9.23 13.04
N LEU A 182 -11.47 8.17 13.83
CA LEU A 182 -11.52 6.80 13.32
C LEU A 182 -12.95 6.25 13.39
N ALA A 183 -13.39 5.65 12.30
CA ALA A 183 -14.54 4.75 12.27
C ALA A 183 -14.12 3.41 11.65
N THR A 184 -14.70 2.32 12.11
CA THR A 184 -14.40 0.96 11.63
C THR A 184 -15.67 0.21 11.30
N ASP A 185 -15.61 -0.68 10.32
CA ASP A 185 -16.65 -1.67 10.04
C ASP A 185 -16.02 -3.05 9.82
N THR A 186 -16.67 -4.08 10.35
CA THR A 186 -16.20 -5.47 10.28
C THR A 186 -16.61 -6.09 8.95
N LEU A 187 -15.63 -6.60 8.21
CA LEU A 187 -15.86 -7.27 6.94
C LEU A 187 -16.02 -8.77 7.15
N SER A 188 -17.02 -9.36 6.49
CA SER A 188 -17.25 -10.82 6.57
C SER A 188 -16.17 -11.65 5.85
N SER A 189 -15.39 -11.03 4.98
CA SER A 189 -14.28 -11.65 4.25
C SER A 189 -13.31 -10.55 3.80
N ALA A 190 -12.04 -10.89 3.61
CA ALA A 190 -11.08 -9.99 2.97
C ALA A 190 -11.53 -9.69 1.52
N PRO A 191 -11.53 -8.41 1.10
CA PRO A 191 -11.82 -8.07 -0.28
C PRO A 191 -10.63 -8.37 -1.19
N SER A 192 -10.92 -8.85 -2.41
CA SER A 192 -9.95 -9.02 -3.48
C SER A 192 -9.57 -7.68 -4.11
N ASP A 193 -10.53 -6.75 -4.20
CA ASP A 193 -10.32 -5.42 -4.78
C ASP A 193 -11.33 -4.42 -4.21
N MET A 194 -10.98 -3.14 -4.27
CA MET A 194 -11.73 -2.02 -3.73
C MET A 194 -11.71 -0.84 -4.70
N SER A 195 -12.86 -0.20 -4.91
CA SER A 195 -12.99 0.97 -5.76
C SER A 195 -13.89 2.02 -5.10
N LEU A 196 -13.35 3.22 -4.95
CA LEU A 196 -14.09 4.42 -4.57
C LEU A 196 -14.47 5.18 -5.83
N SER A 197 -15.74 5.58 -5.93
CA SER A 197 -16.19 6.40 -7.06
C SER A 197 -15.57 7.79 -7.00
N SER A 198 -15.31 8.40 -8.17
CA SER A 198 -14.58 9.68 -8.24
C SER A 198 -15.25 10.85 -7.50
N GLY A 199 -16.56 10.79 -7.27
CA GLY A 199 -17.29 11.77 -6.46
C GLY A 199 -17.43 11.42 -4.98
N GLY A 200 -16.82 10.31 -4.53
CA GLY A 200 -16.91 9.83 -3.15
C GLY A 200 -18.35 9.51 -2.72
N THR A 201 -19.17 9.00 -3.64
CA THR A 201 -20.59 8.69 -3.35
C THR A 201 -20.82 7.21 -3.08
N VAL A 202 -19.99 6.32 -3.62
CA VAL A 202 -19.97 4.89 -3.28
C VAL A 202 -18.53 4.38 -3.11
N LEU A 203 -18.30 3.62 -2.05
CA LEU A 203 -17.13 2.76 -1.90
C LEU A 203 -17.60 1.32 -2.07
N ALA A 204 -17.00 0.57 -3.00
CA ALA A 204 -17.40 -0.80 -3.28
C ALA A 204 -16.21 -1.75 -3.21
N MET A 205 -16.47 -2.96 -2.73
CA MET A 205 -15.50 -4.04 -2.54
C MET A 205 -16.08 -5.35 -3.05
N THR A 206 -15.21 -6.22 -3.54
CA THR A 206 -15.62 -7.52 -4.05
C THR A 206 -14.66 -8.62 -3.63
N GLY A 207 -15.09 -9.86 -3.76
CA GLY A 207 -14.26 -11.02 -3.47
C GLY A 207 -15.05 -12.29 -3.24
N GLY A 208 -14.36 -13.27 -2.67
CA GLY A 208 -14.89 -14.58 -2.33
C GLY A 208 -15.20 -14.71 -0.84
N SER A 209 -16.30 -15.37 -0.50
CA SER A 209 -16.73 -15.63 0.87
C SER A 209 -17.20 -17.07 1.08
N GLY A 210 -17.50 -17.43 2.33
CA GLY A 210 -18.04 -18.74 2.71
C GLY A 210 -17.06 -19.90 2.54
N TRP A 211 -17.58 -21.14 2.53
CA TRP A 211 -16.74 -22.34 2.44
C TRP A 211 -15.91 -22.34 1.16
N LYS A 212 -14.59 -22.51 1.32
CA LYS A 212 -13.54 -22.38 0.28
C LYS A 212 -13.42 -20.99 -0.38
N GLY A 213 -14.19 -19.99 0.02
CA GLY A 213 -14.16 -18.66 -0.59
C GLY A 213 -14.88 -18.61 -1.94
N ASN A 214 -15.74 -19.57 -2.25
CA ASN A 214 -16.34 -19.71 -3.59
C ASN A 214 -17.65 -18.92 -3.76
N LYS A 215 -18.12 -18.21 -2.74
CA LYS A 215 -19.34 -17.40 -2.85
C LYS A 215 -18.99 -15.96 -3.18
N PRO A 216 -19.35 -15.46 -4.38
CA PRO A 216 -19.07 -14.08 -4.74
C PRO A 216 -19.83 -13.12 -3.84
N PHE A 217 -19.25 -11.97 -3.54
CA PHE A 217 -19.94 -10.89 -2.84
C PHE A 217 -19.67 -9.53 -3.48
N LEU A 218 -20.65 -8.65 -3.33
CA LEU A 218 -20.50 -7.21 -3.47
C LEU A 218 -20.79 -6.60 -2.09
N HIS A 219 -19.80 -5.92 -1.52
CA HIS A 219 -19.96 -5.13 -0.31
C HIS A 219 -19.78 -3.66 -0.66
N TYR A 220 -20.64 -2.77 -0.20
CA TYR A 220 -20.56 -1.35 -0.56
C TYR A 220 -21.10 -0.42 0.53
N TYR A 221 -20.60 0.82 0.51
CA TYR A 221 -21.02 1.93 1.35
C TYR A 221 -21.54 3.06 0.49
N LEU A 222 -22.75 3.53 0.76
CA LEU A 222 -23.31 4.73 0.13
C LEU A 222 -22.89 5.97 0.92
N LEU A 223 -21.71 6.48 0.60
CA LEU A 223 -21.07 7.59 1.31
C LEU A 223 -21.84 8.91 1.17
N GLY A 224 -22.51 9.13 0.04
CA GLY A 224 -23.36 10.31 -0.19
C GLY A 224 -24.70 10.29 0.56
N SER A 225 -25.08 9.16 1.18
CA SER A 225 -26.33 9.05 1.93
C SER A 225 -26.20 9.67 3.32
N GLY A 226 -27.26 10.28 3.84
CA GLY A 226 -27.30 10.81 5.22
C GLY A 226 -27.22 9.73 6.31
N LYS A 227 -27.05 8.45 5.95
CA LYS A 227 -26.90 7.31 6.87
C LYS A 227 -25.47 7.19 7.40
N GLN A 228 -24.47 7.68 6.65
CA GLN A 228 -23.08 7.69 7.08
C GLN A 228 -22.81 8.92 7.94
N THR A 229 -22.22 8.73 9.12
CA THR A 229 -21.78 9.84 10.01
C THR A 229 -20.28 9.74 10.21
N SER A 230 -19.65 10.70 10.90
CA SER A 230 -18.21 10.62 11.24
C SER A 230 -17.87 9.43 12.14
N ASP A 231 -18.81 8.98 12.97
CA ASP A 231 -18.60 7.89 13.94
C ASP A 231 -19.10 6.53 13.44
N LEU A 232 -19.94 6.50 12.41
CA LEU A 232 -20.59 5.28 11.92
C LEU A 232 -20.34 5.05 10.43
N LEU A 233 -19.94 3.81 10.13
CA LEU A 233 -19.95 3.23 8.79
C LEU A 233 -20.97 2.10 8.73
N GLU A 234 -21.98 2.23 7.88
CA GLU A 234 -22.94 1.14 7.62
C GLU A 234 -22.75 0.64 6.18
N GLY A 235 -22.15 -0.55 6.05
CA GLY A 235 -21.99 -1.25 4.78
C GLY A 235 -23.15 -2.18 4.46
N VAL A 236 -23.29 -2.54 3.18
CA VAL A 236 -24.27 -3.53 2.71
C VAL A 236 -23.58 -4.61 1.91
N THR A 237 -23.74 -5.86 2.33
CA THR A 237 -23.28 -7.05 1.59
C THR A 237 -24.44 -7.67 0.82
N MET A 238 -24.22 -7.98 -0.46
CA MET A 238 -25.17 -8.75 -1.27
C MET A 238 -24.46 -9.80 -2.13
N ASP A 239 -25.20 -10.87 -2.46
CA ASP A 239 -24.81 -11.82 -3.50
C ASP A 239 -25.10 -11.19 -4.89
N PRO A 240 -24.07 -10.93 -5.71
CA PRO A 240 -24.22 -10.33 -7.04
C PRO A 240 -24.79 -11.31 -8.07
N GLY A 241 -24.97 -12.59 -7.73
CA GLY A 241 -25.46 -13.61 -8.66
C GLY A 241 -24.46 -13.92 -9.77
N LEU A 242 -23.16 -13.88 -9.46
CA LEU A 242 -22.07 -14.29 -10.35
C LEU A 242 -21.82 -15.80 -10.22
N SER A 243 -21.34 -16.44 -11.30
CA SER A 243 -21.02 -17.87 -11.30
C SER A 243 -19.68 -18.19 -10.63
N THR A 244 -18.73 -17.25 -10.69
CA THR A 244 -17.41 -17.36 -10.07
C THR A 244 -17.11 -16.12 -9.23
N VAL A 245 -16.02 -16.20 -8.46
CA VAL A 245 -15.59 -15.13 -7.58
C VAL A 245 -15.06 -13.96 -8.42
N PRO A 246 -15.61 -12.75 -8.27
CA PRO A 246 -15.06 -11.57 -8.89
C PRO A 246 -13.73 -11.17 -8.24
N HIS A 247 -12.76 -10.81 -9.09
CA HIS A 247 -11.44 -10.34 -8.65
C HIS A 247 -11.22 -8.85 -8.87
N TYR A 248 -11.99 -8.23 -9.77
CA TYR A 248 -11.83 -6.83 -10.13
C TYR A 248 -13.16 -6.09 -10.04
N ILE A 249 -13.07 -4.85 -9.58
CA ILE A 249 -14.21 -3.95 -9.42
C ILE A 249 -13.89 -2.56 -10.00
N ALA A 250 -14.89 -1.93 -10.60
CA ALA A 250 -14.79 -0.54 -11.04
C ALA A 250 -16.08 0.22 -10.72
N THR A 251 -15.98 1.51 -10.43
CA THR A 251 -17.15 2.36 -10.10
C THR A 251 -17.25 3.53 -11.07
N ASP A 252 -18.44 3.77 -11.63
CA ASP A 252 -18.76 4.92 -12.48
C ASP A 252 -19.68 5.88 -11.70
N GLU A 253 -19.09 6.97 -11.23
CA GLU A 253 -19.78 8.04 -10.52
C GLU A 253 -20.88 8.71 -11.37
N SER A 254 -20.64 8.88 -12.67
CA SER A 254 -21.52 9.62 -13.58
C SER A 254 -22.80 8.85 -13.88
N ARG A 255 -22.68 7.53 -14.12
CA ARG A 255 -23.82 6.62 -14.40
C ARG A 255 -24.38 5.97 -13.14
N LYS A 256 -23.74 6.19 -12.00
CA LYS A 256 -24.08 5.54 -10.72
C LYS A 256 -24.08 4.01 -10.85
N LEU A 257 -22.99 3.46 -11.41
CA LEU A 257 -22.81 2.02 -11.62
C LEU A 257 -21.59 1.46 -10.87
N VAL A 258 -21.71 0.23 -10.40
CA VAL A 258 -20.59 -0.61 -9.93
C VAL A 258 -20.46 -1.81 -10.86
N PHE A 259 -19.26 -2.07 -11.38
CA PHE A 259 -18.94 -3.18 -12.27
C PHE A 259 -18.13 -4.24 -11.54
N LEU A 260 -18.53 -5.51 -11.67
CA LEU A 260 -17.83 -6.65 -11.11
C LEU A 260 -17.44 -7.60 -12.25
N ALA A 261 -16.17 -7.95 -12.35
CA ALA A 261 -15.67 -8.90 -13.33
C ALA A 261 -15.48 -10.28 -12.70
N SER A 262 -16.19 -11.28 -13.22
CA SER A 262 -15.95 -12.71 -12.95
C SER A 262 -15.40 -13.39 -14.21
N ASP A 263 -15.03 -14.67 -14.13
CA ASP A 263 -14.58 -15.46 -15.27
C ASP A 263 -15.63 -15.37 -16.39
N GLY A 264 -15.23 -14.83 -17.54
CA GLY A 264 -16.09 -14.77 -18.72
C GLY A 264 -17.17 -13.69 -18.75
N CYS A 265 -17.45 -12.96 -17.67
CA CYS A 265 -18.47 -11.90 -17.72
C CYS A 265 -18.19 -10.72 -16.80
N VAL A 266 -18.80 -9.58 -17.13
CA VAL A 266 -18.86 -8.39 -16.28
C VAL A 266 -20.33 -8.07 -15.99
N LYS A 267 -20.67 -7.85 -14.72
CA LYS A 267 -22.01 -7.40 -14.32
C LYS A 267 -21.95 -6.00 -13.75
N SER A 268 -22.95 -5.18 -14.09
CA SER A 268 -23.10 -3.84 -13.53
C SER A 268 -24.32 -3.73 -12.61
N PHE A 269 -24.18 -2.93 -11.56
CA PHE A 269 -25.20 -2.71 -10.54
C PHE A 269 -25.41 -1.22 -10.33
N SER A 270 -26.65 -0.75 -10.37
CA SER A 270 -26.96 0.66 -10.15
C SER A 270 -27.10 0.99 -8.68
N PHE A 271 -26.41 2.06 -8.28
CA PHE A 271 -26.60 2.74 -7.00
C PHE A 271 -27.29 4.10 -7.17
N ALA A 272 -27.96 4.31 -8.32
CA ALA A 272 -28.82 5.48 -8.49
C ALA A 272 -29.98 5.43 -7.49
N PRO A 273 -30.34 6.57 -6.87
CA PRO A 273 -31.51 6.64 -6.01
C PRO A 273 -32.80 6.43 -6.81
N ASP A 274 -33.83 5.90 -6.15
CA ASP A 274 -35.18 5.83 -6.68
C ASP A 274 -35.88 7.20 -6.68
N ASP A 275 -37.15 7.24 -7.12
CA ASP A 275 -37.97 8.46 -7.15
C ASP A 275 -38.15 9.13 -5.77
N LEU A 276 -37.94 8.38 -4.69
CA LEU A 276 -38.01 8.86 -3.31
C LEU A 276 -36.64 9.32 -2.79
N GLY A 277 -35.58 9.19 -3.58
CA GLY A 277 -34.22 9.55 -3.22
C GLY A 277 -33.47 8.47 -2.41
N ASP A 278 -34.03 7.26 -2.27
CA ASP A 278 -33.42 6.18 -1.48
C ASP A 278 -32.79 5.13 -2.41
N VAL A 279 -31.76 4.45 -1.94
CA VAL A 279 -31.08 3.38 -2.69
C VAL A 279 -31.40 2.05 -2.01
N SER A 280 -31.92 1.11 -2.79
CA SER A 280 -32.22 -0.25 -2.31
C SER A 280 -30.96 -0.93 -1.76
N LYS A 281 -31.08 -1.60 -0.58
CA LYS A 281 -30.01 -2.44 -0.02
C LYS A 281 -29.55 -3.54 -1.00
N ARG A 282 -30.43 -3.99 -1.89
CA ARG A 282 -30.04 -4.84 -3.01
C ARG A 282 -29.96 -3.98 -4.27
N LEU A 283 -28.73 -3.67 -4.70
CA LEU A 283 -28.52 -2.91 -5.93
C LEU A 283 -29.11 -3.67 -7.12
N ARG A 284 -29.76 -2.91 -8.02
CA ARG A 284 -30.38 -3.48 -9.22
C ARG A 284 -29.30 -3.81 -10.24
N ALA A 285 -29.24 -5.06 -10.69
CA ALA A 285 -28.41 -5.44 -11.83
C ALA A 285 -28.93 -4.72 -13.09
N VAL A 286 -28.04 -4.06 -13.82
CA VAL A 286 -28.39 -3.28 -15.03
C VAL A 286 -27.95 -4.01 -16.28
N GLN A 287 -26.68 -4.39 -16.36
CA GLN A 287 -26.10 -5.01 -17.56
C GLN A 287 -25.29 -6.26 -17.19
N GLN A 288 -25.26 -7.20 -18.13
CA GLN A 288 -24.33 -8.30 -18.17
C GLN A 288 -23.60 -8.24 -19.51
N MET A 289 -22.28 -8.17 -19.45
CA MET A 289 -21.39 -8.12 -20.62
C MET A 289 -20.65 -9.44 -20.69
N ASP A 290 -20.71 -10.09 -21.85
CA ASP A 290 -19.93 -11.30 -22.12
C ASP A 290 -18.53 -10.88 -22.54
N SER A 291 -17.54 -11.20 -21.71
CA SER A 291 -16.14 -10.99 -22.06
C SER A 291 -15.51 -12.22 -22.68
N GLY A 292 -16.11 -13.42 -22.56
CA GLY A 292 -15.47 -14.67 -22.92
C GLY A 292 -14.30 -15.03 -22.00
N SER A 293 -13.82 -16.27 -22.13
CA SER A 293 -12.77 -16.83 -21.25
C SER A 293 -11.37 -16.23 -21.45
N ASP A 294 -11.16 -15.49 -22.55
CA ASP A 294 -9.85 -14.91 -22.87
C ASP A 294 -9.56 -13.60 -22.11
N PHE A 295 -10.52 -13.13 -21.30
CA PHE A 295 -10.46 -11.87 -20.58
C PHE A 295 -10.77 -12.12 -19.10
N ASP A 296 -9.72 -12.27 -18.32
CA ASP A 296 -9.70 -12.55 -16.90
C ASP A 296 -8.92 -11.48 -16.11
N GLY A 297 -8.39 -10.44 -16.78
CA GLY A 297 -7.67 -9.34 -16.15
C GLY A 297 -8.57 -8.18 -15.66
N PRO A 298 -7.94 -7.06 -15.23
CA PRO A 298 -8.60 -5.93 -14.58
C PRO A 298 -9.61 -5.18 -15.45
N LEU A 299 -10.44 -4.37 -14.79
CA LEU A 299 -11.41 -3.45 -15.39
C LEU A 299 -10.86 -2.03 -15.40
N VAL A 300 -11.25 -1.23 -16.40
CA VAL A 300 -10.95 0.20 -16.42
C VAL A 300 -12.09 0.97 -17.08
N LEU A 301 -12.47 2.10 -16.52
CA LEU A 301 -13.34 3.05 -17.20
C LEU A 301 -12.50 3.90 -18.14
N LEU A 302 -12.88 3.90 -19.40
CA LEU A 302 -12.26 4.69 -20.46
C LEU A 302 -13.10 5.94 -20.73
N PRO A 303 -12.50 7.00 -21.29
CA PRO A 303 -13.24 8.19 -21.69
C PRO A 303 -14.41 7.87 -22.62
N ASN A 304 -15.42 8.73 -22.59
CA ASN A 304 -16.65 8.63 -23.39
C ASN A 304 -17.53 7.43 -23.05
N GLY A 305 -17.61 7.07 -21.76
CA GLY A 305 -18.54 6.03 -21.29
C GLY A 305 -18.21 4.65 -21.83
N ARG A 306 -16.92 4.29 -21.85
CA ARG A 306 -16.49 2.96 -22.26
C ARG A 306 -15.95 2.19 -21.07
N LEU A 307 -16.16 0.88 -21.09
CA LEU A 307 -15.55 -0.04 -20.13
C LEU A 307 -14.55 -0.91 -20.88
N GLY A 308 -13.32 -0.98 -20.37
CA GLY A 308 -12.29 -1.89 -20.81
C GLY A 308 -12.14 -3.06 -19.86
N ARG A 309 -11.88 -4.26 -20.39
CA ARG A 309 -11.43 -5.43 -19.64
C ARG A 309 -10.19 -6.03 -20.28
N ALA A 310 -9.17 -6.30 -19.48
CA ALA A 310 -7.90 -6.84 -19.95
C ALA A 310 -8.00 -8.34 -20.25
N GLY A 311 -7.21 -8.77 -21.23
CA GLY A 311 -6.90 -10.16 -21.53
C GLY A 311 -5.47 -10.25 -22.09
N LYS A 312 -5.01 -11.47 -22.35
CA LYS A 312 -3.64 -11.69 -22.86
C LYS A 312 -3.48 -11.13 -24.27
N GLY A 313 -2.63 -10.12 -24.43
CA GLY A 313 -2.32 -9.43 -25.68
C GLY A 313 -3.46 -8.58 -26.24
N LYS A 314 -4.55 -8.35 -25.49
CA LYS A 314 -5.74 -7.64 -25.99
C LYS A 314 -6.62 -7.07 -24.87
N ALA A 315 -7.49 -6.12 -25.20
CA ALA A 315 -8.54 -5.61 -24.32
C ALA A 315 -9.91 -5.66 -25.01
N ALA A 316 -10.93 -6.09 -24.29
CA ALA A 316 -12.33 -6.02 -24.70
C ALA A 316 -12.90 -4.67 -24.28
N VAL A 317 -13.66 -4.01 -25.16
CA VAL A 317 -14.21 -2.68 -24.91
C VAL A 317 -15.71 -2.66 -25.20
N TRP A 318 -16.49 -2.16 -24.24
CA TRP A 318 -17.92 -1.93 -24.36
C TRP A 318 -18.24 -0.44 -24.32
N LEU A 319 -19.20 -0.01 -25.13
CA LEU A 319 -19.84 1.31 -25.02
C LEU A 319 -21.00 1.19 -24.04
N LEU A 320 -21.02 2.02 -23.00
CA LEU A 320 -22.03 1.94 -21.94
C LEU A 320 -23.36 2.61 -22.32
N GLU A 321 -23.34 3.61 -23.19
CA GLU A 321 -24.55 4.32 -23.66
C GLU A 321 -25.43 3.47 -24.58
N SER A 322 -24.84 2.54 -25.33
CA SER A 322 -25.60 1.61 -26.19
C SER A 322 -26.25 0.46 -25.42
N LEU A 323 -26.02 0.38 -24.10
CA LEU A 323 -26.44 -0.72 -23.23
C LEU A 323 -27.55 -0.30 -22.24
N GLU A 324 -28.11 0.89 -22.39
CA GLU A 324 -29.26 1.36 -21.60
C GLU A 324 -30.55 0.71 -22.12
N SER A 325 -30.87 -0.50 -21.64
CA SER A 325 -32.22 -1.05 -21.77
C SER A 325 -32.90 -1.08 -20.39
N GLU A 326 -34.21 -0.80 -20.37
CA GLU A 326 -35.04 -0.96 -19.17
C GLU A 326 -35.38 -2.44 -18.87
N GLU A 327 -34.93 -3.36 -19.73
CA GLU A 327 -35.19 -4.78 -19.61
C GLU A 327 -34.12 -5.45 -18.73
N ALA A 328 -34.50 -6.53 -18.03
CA ALA A 328 -33.55 -7.31 -17.25
C ALA A 328 -32.37 -7.79 -18.13
N PRO A 329 -31.13 -7.86 -17.60
CA PRO A 329 -29.97 -8.23 -18.39
C PRO A 329 -30.21 -9.57 -19.10
N GLN A 330 -29.90 -9.60 -20.41
CA GLN A 330 -30.03 -10.81 -21.22
C GLN A 330 -29.14 -11.92 -20.66
N SER A 331 -29.63 -13.17 -20.68
CA SER A 331 -28.90 -14.32 -20.11
C SER A 331 -27.52 -14.52 -20.69
N ASP A 332 -27.37 -14.20 -21.98
CA ASP A 332 -26.17 -14.51 -22.77
C ASP A 332 -25.16 -13.35 -22.74
N GLY A 333 -25.51 -12.21 -22.13
CA GLY A 333 -24.68 -11.02 -22.03
C GLY A 333 -24.44 -10.31 -23.37
N THR A 334 -23.98 -9.06 -23.32
CA THR A 334 -23.63 -8.29 -24.52
C THR A 334 -22.16 -8.47 -24.88
N SER A 335 -21.87 -8.88 -26.11
CA SER A 335 -20.49 -9.02 -26.60
C SER A 335 -19.76 -7.67 -26.66
N PRO A 336 -18.41 -7.66 -26.65
CA PRO A 336 -17.63 -6.44 -26.77
C PRO A 336 -17.94 -5.70 -28.08
N HIS A 337 -18.01 -4.37 -28.02
CA HIS A 337 -18.20 -3.54 -29.22
C HIS A 337 -16.94 -3.47 -30.08
N SER A 338 -15.78 -3.56 -29.43
CA SER A 338 -14.48 -3.63 -30.08
C SER A 338 -13.49 -4.43 -29.24
N MET A 339 -12.49 -4.98 -29.92
CA MET A 339 -11.31 -5.57 -29.28
C MET A 339 -10.07 -4.80 -29.74
N VAL A 340 -9.24 -4.39 -28.79
CA VAL A 340 -7.99 -3.69 -29.05
C VAL A 340 -6.85 -4.66 -28.79
N THR A 341 -6.11 -5.05 -29.83
CA THR A 341 -4.90 -5.88 -29.69
C THR A 341 -3.72 -5.02 -29.27
N PHE A 342 -2.90 -5.50 -28.34
CA PHE A 342 -1.65 -4.84 -27.98
C PHE A 342 -0.63 -5.10 -29.09
N ALA A 343 -0.51 -4.13 -30.01
CA ALA A 343 0.13 -4.33 -31.32
C ALA A 343 1.59 -4.80 -31.22
N ASP A 344 2.30 -4.36 -30.18
CA ASP A 344 3.72 -4.62 -29.98
C ASP A 344 3.98 -5.75 -28.98
N GLU A 345 2.95 -6.25 -28.27
CA GLU A 345 3.09 -7.03 -27.03
C GLU A 345 2.07 -8.20 -26.97
N SER A 346 2.16 -9.14 -27.92
CA SER A 346 1.15 -10.21 -28.07
C SER A 346 1.03 -11.21 -26.91
N SER A 347 2.07 -11.34 -26.08
CA SER A 347 2.08 -12.21 -24.90
C SER A 347 1.80 -11.48 -23.59
N PHE A 348 1.75 -10.14 -23.61
CA PHE A 348 1.61 -9.32 -22.42
C PHE A 348 0.24 -9.49 -21.78
N PHE A 349 0.24 -9.74 -20.47
CA PHE A 349 -0.97 -9.86 -19.67
C PHE A 349 -1.01 -8.75 -18.62
N PRO A 350 -1.94 -7.77 -18.73
CA PRO A 350 -2.07 -6.74 -17.71
C PRO A 350 -2.65 -7.35 -16.42
N ALA A 351 -1.87 -7.37 -15.33
CA ALA A 351 -2.34 -7.74 -13.99
C ALA A 351 -2.85 -6.53 -13.21
N ALA A 352 -2.21 -5.37 -13.42
CA ALA A 352 -2.70 -4.08 -12.96
C ALA A 352 -2.74 -3.10 -14.14
N TRP A 353 -3.78 -2.28 -14.19
CA TRP A 353 -3.80 -1.14 -15.10
C TRP A 353 -4.57 0.05 -14.53
N HIS A 354 -4.24 1.24 -15.00
CA HIS A 354 -4.84 2.49 -14.54
C HIS A 354 -4.88 3.49 -15.70
N LEU A 355 -6.01 4.18 -15.86
CA LEU A 355 -6.13 5.24 -16.85
C LEU A 355 -5.37 6.48 -16.37
N HIS A 356 -4.32 6.86 -17.08
CA HIS A 356 -3.70 8.16 -16.89
C HIS A 356 -4.54 9.23 -17.61
N GLU A 357 -5.55 9.74 -16.90
CA GLU A 357 -6.54 10.66 -17.48
C GLU A 357 -5.93 11.82 -18.30
N PRO A 358 -4.86 12.51 -17.84
CA PRO A 358 -4.29 13.63 -18.59
C PRO A 358 -3.79 13.27 -19.99
N SER A 359 -3.25 12.05 -20.19
CA SER A 359 -2.80 11.60 -21.51
C SER A 359 -3.81 10.70 -22.23
N GLY A 360 -4.79 10.14 -21.51
CA GLY A 360 -5.72 9.14 -22.04
C GLY A 360 -5.09 7.76 -22.29
N HIS A 361 -3.84 7.54 -21.86
CA HIS A 361 -3.16 6.25 -22.02
C HIS A 361 -3.39 5.37 -20.80
N LEU A 362 -3.37 4.06 -20.98
CA LEU A 362 -3.36 3.11 -19.88
C LEU A 362 -1.94 2.88 -19.41
N LEU A 363 -1.69 3.03 -18.11
CA LEU A 363 -0.51 2.49 -17.46
C LEU A 363 -0.81 1.03 -17.14
N CYS A 364 0.01 0.10 -17.62
CA CYS A 364 -0.24 -1.34 -17.52
C CYS A 364 1.02 -2.04 -16.98
N ALA A 365 0.83 -2.87 -15.96
CA ALA A 365 1.86 -3.74 -15.41
C ALA A 365 1.55 -5.20 -15.74
N GLU A 366 2.61 -5.93 -16.02
CA GLU A 366 2.58 -7.35 -16.37
C GLU A 366 2.35 -8.24 -15.14
N GLY A 367 1.56 -9.31 -15.32
CA GLY A 367 1.48 -10.42 -14.37
C GLY A 367 2.57 -11.46 -14.65
N ALA A 368 3.49 -11.67 -13.70
CA ALA A 368 4.60 -12.59 -13.91
C ALA A 368 4.13 -14.05 -13.93
N GLU A 369 3.02 -14.38 -13.25
CA GLU A 369 2.44 -15.72 -13.31
C GLU A 369 1.92 -16.09 -14.72
N GLU A 370 1.26 -15.15 -15.43
CA GLU A 370 0.58 -15.42 -16.70
C GLU A 370 1.46 -15.23 -17.94
N SER A 371 2.39 -14.27 -17.91
CA SER A 371 3.26 -13.96 -19.06
C SER A 371 4.75 -14.10 -18.79
N GLY A 372 5.16 -14.27 -17.53
CA GLY A 372 6.53 -14.64 -17.16
C GLY A 372 7.50 -13.47 -16.98
N GLY A 373 7.02 -12.21 -17.08
CA GLY A 373 7.85 -11.01 -17.02
C GLY A 373 7.31 -9.95 -16.04
N TYR A 374 8.07 -8.87 -15.90
CA TYR A 374 7.83 -7.73 -15.02
C TYR A 374 7.73 -6.42 -15.83
N ALA A 375 7.20 -6.47 -17.05
CA ALA A 375 7.08 -5.27 -17.87
C ALA A 375 6.09 -4.27 -17.28
N PHE A 376 6.45 -2.98 -17.33
CA PHE A 376 5.55 -1.90 -16.98
C PHE A 376 5.59 -0.83 -18.08
N MET A 377 4.44 -0.49 -18.64
CA MET A 377 4.37 0.31 -19.86
C MET A 377 3.11 1.16 -19.95
N SER A 378 3.14 2.16 -20.82
CA SER A 378 1.96 2.94 -21.20
C SER A 378 1.46 2.48 -22.57
N ILE A 379 0.16 2.21 -22.69
CA ILE A 379 -0.50 1.73 -23.90
C ILE A 379 -1.58 2.72 -24.34
N ASP A 380 -1.57 3.06 -25.63
CA ASP A 380 -2.63 3.85 -26.26
C ASP A 380 -3.71 2.92 -26.82
N VAL A 381 -4.79 2.77 -26.05
CA VAL A 381 -5.94 1.93 -26.43
C VAL A 381 -6.75 2.57 -27.56
N GLU A 382 -6.75 3.89 -27.69
CA GLU A 382 -7.50 4.61 -28.73
C GLU A 382 -6.89 4.41 -30.11
N HIS A 383 -5.56 4.31 -30.19
CA HIS A 383 -4.84 4.19 -31.46
C HIS A 383 -4.24 2.80 -31.70
N GLY A 384 -5.02 1.77 -31.35
CA GLY A 384 -4.75 0.38 -31.73
C GLY A 384 -3.83 -0.37 -30.78
N GLY A 385 -3.81 0.00 -29.50
CA GLY A 385 -3.10 -0.73 -28.45
C GLY A 385 -1.58 -0.66 -28.59
N LYS A 386 -1.06 0.45 -29.12
CA LYS A 386 0.39 0.64 -29.29
C LYS A 386 1.04 0.99 -27.97
N ARG A 387 2.25 0.48 -27.75
CA ARG A 387 3.07 0.89 -26.63
C ARG A 387 3.59 2.32 -26.87
N VAL A 388 3.31 3.22 -25.94
CA VAL A 388 3.76 4.63 -25.98
C VAL A 388 5.06 4.81 -25.22
N ALA A 389 5.16 4.21 -24.05
CA ALA A 389 6.33 4.32 -23.17
C ALA A 389 6.56 3.01 -22.45
N ARG A 390 7.80 2.79 -22.03
CA ARG A 390 8.16 1.72 -21.09
C ARG A 390 8.87 2.33 -19.89
N TYR A 391 8.48 1.83 -18.72
CA TYR A 391 9.06 2.18 -17.44
C TYR A 391 9.81 0.96 -16.91
N ILE A 392 11.03 1.17 -16.43
CA ILE A 392 11.89 0.11 -15.91
C ILE A 392 12.29 0.43 -14.48
N GLY A 393 12.69 -0.60 -13.72
CA GLY A 393 13.24 -0.44 -12.37
C GLY A 393 12.48 -1.13 -11.25
N HIS A 394 11.35 -1.77 -11.55
CA HIS A 394 10.68 -2.71 -10.66
C HIS A 394 11.44 -4.04 -10.62
N GLY A 395 11.60 -4.58 -9.40
CA GLY A 395 12.19 -5.90 -9.14
C GLY A 395 11.15 -6.96 -8.78
N GLY A 396 9.88 -6.69 -9.05
CA GLY A 396 8.71 -7.51 -8.74
C GLY A 396 7.47 -6.97 -9.48
N GLU A 397 6.34 -7.65 -9.33
CA GLU A 397 5.06 -7.22 -9.91
C GLU A 397 4.59 -5.89 -9.32
N VAL A 398 3.86 -5.12 -10.13
CA VAL A 398 3.21 -3.88 -9.68
C VAL A 398 1.75 -4.18 -9.38
N ASP A 399 1.39 -4.07 -8.12
CA ASP A 399 0.05 -4.41 -7.62
C ASP A 399 -0.97 -3.29 -7.87
N LYS A 400 -0.54 -2.03 -7.68
CA LYS A 400 -1.40 -0.85 -7.79
C LYS A 400 -0.69 0.34 -8.41
N ILE A 401 -1.47 1.18 -9.09
CA ILE A 401 -1.01 2.40 -9.76
C ILE A 401 -1.97 3.52 -9.36
N ALA A 402 -1.43 4.67 -8.95
CA ALA A 402 -2.20 5.88 -8.66
C ALA A 402 -1.59 7.11 -9.35
N THR A 403 -2.43 8.01 -9.85
CA THR A 403 -2.01 9.24 -10.51
C THR A 403 -2.07 10.43 -9.56
N SER A 404 -1.27 11.46 -9.84
CA SER A 404 -1.23 12.66 -9.00
C SER A 404 -2.41 13.59 -9.31
N PRO A 405 -3.19 14.02 -8.31
CA PRO A 405 -4.19 15.07 -8.50
C PRO A 405 -3.55 16.47 -8.66
N GLY A 406 -2.26 16.61 -8.32
CA GLY A 406 -1.53 17.89 -8.34
C GLY A 406 -0.63 18.10 -9.56
N ASP A 407 -0.20 17.02 -10.22
CA ASP A 407 0.72 17.07 -11.36
C ASP A 407 0.32 16.05 -12.43
N PRO A 408 -0.08 16.49 -13.64
CA PRO A 408 -0.54 15.60 -14.71
C PRO A 408 0.57 14.74 -15.35
N HIS A 409 1.81 14.85 -14.86
CA HIS A 409 2.93 14.04 -15.32
C HIS A 409 3.39 13.01 -14.30
N VAL A 410 2.86 13.02 -13.08
CA VAL A 410 3.33 12.17 -11.99
C VAL A 410 2.35 11.05 -11.69
N PHE A 411 2.87 9.85 -11.51
CA PHE A 411 2.15 8.71 -10.97
C PHE A 411 3.04 7.90 -10.02
N VAL A 412 2.41 7.08 -9.19
CA VAL A 412 3.08 6.19 -8.24
C VAL A 412 2.63 4.76 -8.44
N THR A 413 3.51 3.82 -8.09
CA THR A 413 3.26 2.38 -8.18
C THR A 413 3.55 1.71 -6.85
N ALA A 414 2.74 0.74 -6.46
CA ALA A 414 3.00 -0.21 -5.38
C ALA A 414 3.65 -1.47 -5.97
N GLY A 415 4.82 -1.86 -5.47
CA GLY A 415 5.53 -3.06 -5.94
C GLY A 415 5.58 -4.18 -4.89
N SER A 416 5.38 -5.42 -5.34
CA SER A 416 5.58 -6.63 -4.54
C SER A 416 7.05 -6.86 -4.14
N ASP A 417 7.98 -6.12 -4.75
CA ASP A 417 9.38 -6.05 -4.34
C ASP A 417 9.61 -5.21 -3.07
N GLY A 418 8.55 -4.65 -2.49
CA GLY A 418 8.57 -3.94 -1.22
C GLY A 418 8.93 -2.47 -1.32
N TYR A 419 8.85 -1.90 -2.52
CA TYR A 419 9.04 -0.49 -2.74
C TYR A 419 7.82 0.12 -3.43
N ALA A 420 7.47 1.33 -2.99
CA ALA A 420 6.69 2.23 -3.84
C ALA A 420 7.65 3.04 -4.71
N ARG A 421 7.22 3.42 -5.91
CA ARG A 421 8.02 4.23 -6.82
C ARG A 421 7.18 5.36 -7.39
N MET A 422 7.77 6.55 -7.46
CA MET A 422 7.19 7.69 -8.15
C MET A 422 7.85 7.84 -9.52
N PHE A 423 7.05 8.03 -10.55
CA PHE A 423 7.49 8.22 -11.92
C PHE A 423 6.98 9.53 -12.47
N ASP A 424 7.76 10.10 -13.37
CA ASP A 424 7.32 11.08 -14.34
C ASP A 424 7.02 10.35 -15.65
N VAL A 425 5.83 10.54 -16.24
CA VAL A 425 5.43 9.88 -17.50
C VAL A 425 6.37 10.16 -18.68
N ARG A 426 7.21 11.19 -18.56
CA ARG A 426 8.18 11.60 -19.58
C ARG A 426 9.52 10.88 -19.44
N ARG A 427 9.73 10.15 -18.34
CA ARG A 427 11.00 9.51 -17.98
C ARG A 427 10.83 7.99 -17.85
N PRO A 428 11.82 7.17 -18.28
CA PRO A 428 11.70 5.71 -18.25
C PRO A 428 12.03 5.09 -16.88
N LEU A 429 12.64 5.85 -15.97
CA LEU A 429 13.08 5.40 -14.65
C LEU A 429 12.36 6.20 -13.56
N PRO A 430 12.22 5.64 -12.34
CA PRO A 430 11.58 6.34 -11.25
C PRO A 430 12.38 7.58 -10.84
N VAL A 431 11.66 8.60 -10.39
CA VAL A 431 12.25 9.84 -9.85
C VAL A 431 12.45 9.77 -8.33
N LEU A 432 11.66 8.94 -7.64
CA LEU A 432 11.85 8.58 -6.23
C LEU A 432 11.49 7.11 -6.02
N THR A 433 12.20 6.44 -5.13
CA THR A 433 11.86 5.10 -4.63
C THR A 433 11.65 5.18 -3.12
N PHE A 434 10.57 4.62 -2.59
CA PHE A 434 10.27 4.62 -1.16
C PHE A 434 10.41 3.20 -0.62
N ASN A 435 11.17 3.02 0.46
CA ASN A 435 11.28 1.73 1.14
C ASN A 435 10.08 1.52 2.08
N THR A 436 9.05 0.85 1.59
CA THR A 436 7.75 0.81 2.27
C THR A 436 7.68 -0.16 3.44
N GLY A 437 8.57 -1.16 3.48
CA GLY A 437 8.52 -2.20 4.49
C GLY A 437 9.89 -2.80 4.79
N LEU A 438 9.87 -3.96 5.47
CA LEU A 438 11.10 -4.74 5.66
C LEU A 438 11.38 -5.56 4.41
N GLN A 439 12.63 -6.01 4.25
CA GLN A 439 13.02 -6.93 3.18
C GLN A 439 12.01 -8.08 3.06
N ARG A 440 11.37 -8.23 1.88
CA ARG A 440 10.29 -9.18 1.51
C ARG A 440 8.85 -8.77 1.84
N ASP A 441 8.61 -7.58 2.36
CA ASP A 441 7.25 -7.08 2.55
C ASP A 441 6.80 -6.29 1.31
N GLY A 442 5.82 -6.80 0.57
CA GLY A 442 5.28 -6.12 -0.60
C GLY A 442 4.54 -4.83 -0.22
N CYS A 443 4.64 -3.81 -1.08
CA CYS A 443 3.76 -2.65 -1.02
C CYS A 443 2.44 -3.03 -1.72
N THR A 444 1.37 -3.25 -0.95
CA THR A 444 0.12 -3.80 -1.52
C THR A 444 -0.74 -2.77 -2.22
N ASP A 445 -0.68 -1.51 -1.78
CA ASP A 445 -1.45 -0.42 -2.37
C ASP A 445 -0.76 0.94 -2.16
N VAL A 446 -1.10 1.92 -2.99
CA VAL A 446 -0.60 3.29 -2.94
C VAL A 446 -1.72 4.29 -3.21
N VAL A 447 -1.73 5.40 -2.47
CA VAL A 447 -2.59 6.54 -2.77
C VAL A 447 -1.79 7.83 -2.70
N LEU A 448 -1.78 8.58 -3.80
CA LEU A 448 -1.13 9.89 -3.90
C LEU A 448 -2.18 11.00 -3.75
N VAL A 449 -2.00 11.84 -2.74
CA VAL A 449 -2.88 12.97 -2.46
C VAL A 449 -2.10 14.28 -2.52
N ASN A 450 -2.82 15.40 -2.64
CA ASN A 450 -2.20 16.73 -2.72
C ASN A 450 -2.91 17.76 -1.82
N PRO A 451 -3.05 17.49 -0.50
CA PRO A 451 -3.73 18.39 0.43
C PRO A 451 -3.05 19.76 0.43
N ASP A 452 -3.83 20.82 0.22
CA ASP A 452 -3.33 22.20 0.13
C ASP A 452 -2.18 22.41 -0.87
N GLY A 453 -2.07 21.55 -1.90
CA GLY A 453 -0.99 21.60 -2.86
C GLY A 453 0.33 20.96 -2.39
N ILE A 454 0.31 20.13 -1.34
CA ILE A 454 1.48 19.39 -0.84
C ILE A 454 1.38 17.90 -1.25
N PRO A 455 2.27 17.41 -2.14
CA PRO A 455 2.23 16.02 -2.58
C PRO A 455 2.57 15.09 -1.43
N THR A 456 1.68 14.16 -1.13
CA THR A 456 1.75 13.28 0.05
C THR A 456 1.33 11.87 -0.36
N LEU A 457 2.12 10.87 0.00
CA LEU A 457 1.91 9.49 -0.41
C LEU A 457 1.53 8.61 0.79
N PHE A 458 0.49 7.80 0.63
CA PHE A 458 0.18 6.69 1.53
C PHE A 458 0.56 5.36 0.90
N THR A 459 1.17 4.47 1.67
CA THR A 459 1.57 3.13 1.23
C THR A 459 1.05 2.06 2.19
N GLY A 460 0.46 0.98 1.66
CA GLY A 460 -0.01 -0.16 2.43
C GLY A 460 1.04 -1.26 2.55
N GLY A 461 1.19 -1.81 3.76
CA GLY A 461 2.08 -2.94 4.04
C GLY A 461 1.33 -4.24 4.31
N ASP A 462 1.83 -5.34 3.76
CA ASP A 462 1.23 -6.67 3.94
C ASP A 462 1.63 -7.31 5.28
N THR A 463 2.92 -7.61 5.41
CA THR A 463 3.53 -8.24 6.58
C THR A 463 3.89 -7.22 7.66
N THR A 464 4.21 -5.97 7.27
CA THR A 464 4.38 -4.88 8.25
C THR A 464 3.06 -4.38 8.85
N GLN A 465 1.92 -4.76 8.27
CA GLN A 465 0.58 -4.54 8.84
C GLN A 465 0.33 -3.09 9.25
N GLN A 466 0.66 -2.16 8.35
CA GLN A 466 0.60 -0.72 8.62
C GLN A 466 0.32 0.06 7.34
N VAL A 467 -0.11 1.31 7.53
CA VAL A 467 -0.12 2.32 6.48
C VAL A 467 0.91 3.38 6.81
N LYS A 468 1.86 3.66 5.92
CA LYS A 468 2.82 4.76 6.09
C LYS A 468 2.38 6.00 5.34
N LEU A 469 2.68 7.17 5.90
CA LEU A 469 2.59 8.46 5.23
C LEU A 469 3.99 8.99 4.92
N TRP A 470 4.20 9.39 3.68
CA TRP A 470 5.45 9.95 3.17
C TRP A 470 5.26 11.40 2.76
N ASP A 471 6.17 12.25 3.23
CA ASP A 471 6.35 13.60 2.68
C ASP A 471 7.27 13.51 1.47
N ILE A 472 6.72 13.75 0.29
CA ILE A 472 7.46 13.62 -0.97
C ILE A 472 8.53 14.72 -1.11
N ARG A 473 8.27 15.92 -0.57
CA ARG A 473 9.19 17.06 -0.70
C ARG A 473 10.31 17.01 0.32
N ALA A 474 10.01 16.53 1.52
CA ALA A 474 11.01 16.33 2.56
C ALA A 474 11.80 15.03 2.35
N GLU A 475 11.31 14.12 1.50
CA GLU A 475 11.88 12.79 1.28
C GLU A 475 11.96 11.99 2.59
N GLU A 476 10.87 12.01 3.35
CA GLU A 476 10.83 11.43 4.70
C GLU A 476 9.54 10.64 4.96
N CYS A 477 9.68 9.53 5.69
CA CYS A 477 8.54 8.85 6.32
C CYS A 477 8.08 9.69 7.52
N VAL A 478 6.84 10.16 7.52
CA VAL A 478 6.34 11.03 8.60
C VAL A 478 5.83 10.20 9.77
N TYR A 479 4.94 9.25 9.50
CA TYR A 479 4.38 8.35 10.49
C TYR A 479 3.82 7.09 9.85
N GLU A 480 3.53 6.10 10.69
CA GLU A 480 2.71 4.95 10.33
C GLU A 480 1.41 4.92 11.14
N LEU A 481 0.34 4.35 10.56
CA LEU A 481 -0.96 4.11 11.16
C LEU A 481 -1.15 2.61 11.42
N SER A 482 -1.76 2.30 12.55
CA SER A 482 -2.14 0.93 12.91
C SER A 482 -3.29 0.42 12.04
N THR A 483 -3.21 -0.84 11.65
CA THR A 483 -4.31 -1.60 11.03
C THR A 483 -4.83 -2.70 11.96
N GLY A 484 -4.46 -2.68 13.24
CA GLY A 484 -4.83 -3.71 14.21
C GLY A 484 -4.22 -5.09 13.95
N ASN A 485 -2.93 -5.15 13.57
CA ASN A 485 -2.21 -6.37 13.15
C ASN A 485 -2.84 -7.10 11.96
N ASN A 486 -3.42 -6.34 11.02
CA ASN A 486 -3.93 -6.88 9.76
C ASN A 486 -3.10 -6.41 8.57
N SER A 487 -3.03 -7.27 7.55
CA SER A 487 -2.45 -6.90 6.25
C SER A 487 -3.35 -5.87 5.56
N VAL A 488 -2.77 -4.88 4.87
CA VAL A 488 -3.52 -3.93 4.04
C VAL A 488 -3.85 -4.59 2.71
N THR A 489 -5.14 -4.68 2.36
CA THR A 489 -5.60 -5.22 1.08
C THR A 489 -6.09 -4.16 0.11
N GLY A 490 -6.34 -2.94 0.57
CA GLY A 490 -6.70 -1.83 -0.31
C GLY A 490 -6.73 -0.48 0.40
N LEU A 491 -6.43 0.57 -0.36
CA LEU A 491 -6.47 1.96 0.06
C LEU A 491 -7.36 2.79 -0.87
N ALA A 492 -8.11 3.75 -0.32
CA ALA A 492 -8.82 4.74 -1.12
C ALA A 492 -8.90 6.08 -0.40
N TRP A 493 -8.67 7.18 -1.12
CA TRP A 493 -8.80 8.54 -0.58
C TRP A 493 -10.09 9.21 -1.05
N ASP A 494 -10.87 9.68 -0.09
CA ASP A 494 -12.07 10.48 -0.29
C ASP A 494 -11.77 11.95 0.01
N ASP A 495 -11.57 12.72 -1.05
CA ASP A 495 -11.23 14.15 -0.97
C ASP A 495 -12.34 14.96 -0.28
N ALA A 496 -13.61 14.65 -0.59
CA ALA A 496 -14.76 15.37 -0.08
C ALA A 496 -14.90 15.31 1.45
N ARG A 497 -14.40 14.23 2.06
CA ARG A 497 -14.43 14.02 3.52
C ARG A 497 -13.06 14.11 4.16
N SER A 498 -12.00 14.32 3.37
CA SER A 498 -10.61 14.23 3.80
C SER A 498 -10.34 12.93 4.55
N ALA A 499 -10.76 11.81 3.95
CA ALA A 499 -10.76 10.51 4.61
C ALA A 499 -9.98 9.45 3.84
N LEU A 500 -9.13 8.71 4.55
CA LEU A 500 -8.46 7.51 4.03
C LEU A 500 -9.23 6.26 4.46
N PHE A 501 -9.69 5.49 3.47
CA PHE A 501 -10.24 4.15 3.67
C PHE A 501 -9.13 3.11 3.56
N VAL A 502 -9.11 2.15 4.50
CA VAL A 502 -8.14 1.06 4.56
C VAL A 502 -8.88 -0.26 4.75
N ALA A 503 -8.91 -1.10 3.72
CA ALA A 503 -9.42 -2.46 3.82
C ALA A 503 -8.30 -3.40 4.25
N THR A 504 -8.63 -4.35 5.13
CA THR A 504 -7.60 -5.19 5.74
C THR A 504 -7.96 -6.68 5.83
N GLU A 505 -6.92 -7.53 5.86
CA GLU A 505 -7.03 -8.96 6.08
C GLU A 505 -6.41 -9.40 7.41
N CYS A 506 -7.23 -10.02 8.27
CA CYS A 506 -6.73 -10.71 9.46
C CYS A 506 -6.27 -12.12 9.11
N ARG A 507 -4.96 -12.35 9.10
CA ARG A 507 -4.34 -13.67 8.84
C ARG A 507 -4.57 -14.70 9.94
N TYR A 508 -5.05 -14.25 11.11
CA TYR A 508 -5.31 -15.10 12.27
C TYR A 508 -6.75 -15.60 12.33
N VAL A 509 -7.61 -15.13 11.43
CA VAL A 509 -8.96 -15.62 11.23
C VAL A 509 -8.98 -16.53 10.02
N ASN A 510 -9.47 -17.76 10.21
CA ASN A 510 -9.68 -18.65 9.07
C ASN A 510 -10.96 -18.26 8.30
N ARG A 511 -11.16 -18.85 7.12
CA ARG A 511 -12.33 -18.59 6.26
C ARG A 511 -13.70 -18.93 6.88
N MET A 512 -13.73 -19.56 8.06
CA MET A 512 -14.95 -19.85 8.83
C MET A 512 -15.22 -18.81 9.93
N GLY A 513 -14.40 -17.75 10.02
CA GLY A 513 -14.47 -16.75 11.09
C GLY A 513 -13.83 -17.22 12.40
N VAL A 514 -13.15 -18.36 12.41
CA VAL A 514 -12.54 -18.89 13.64
C VAL A 514 -11.12 -18.36 13.79
N ARG A 515 -10.86 -17.72 14.93
CA ARG A 515 -9.55 -17.19 15.31
C ARG A 515 -8.61 -18.29 15.79
N THR A 516 -7.34 -18.19 15.42
CA THR A 516 -6.29 -19.11 15.86
C THR A 516 -4.99 -18.37 16.16
N GLY A 517 -4.16 -18.94 17.03
CA GLY A 517 -2.83 -18.38 17.28
C GLY A 517 -2.83 -17.12 18.14
N TYR A 518 -3.82 -16.94 19.03
CA TYR A 518 -3.85 -15.86 20.01
C TYR A 518 -3.25 -16.27 21.36
N ARG A 519 -2.71 -15.31 22.09
CA ARG A 519 -2.26 -15.41 23.47
C ARG A 519 -2.96 -14.34 24.32
N ARG A 520 -2.87 -14.46 25.65
CA ARG A 520 -3.22 -13.35 26.55
C ARG A 520 -2.32 -12.14 26.21
N ALA A 521 -2.93 -10.97 26.07
CA ALA A 521 -2.20 -9.74 25.82
C ALA A 521 -1.43 -9.31 27.09
N ARG A 522 -0.42 -8.46 26.92
CA ARG A 522 0.35 -7.82 28.00
C ARG A 522 0.31 -6.33 27.79
N VAL A 523 -0.83 -5.72 28.12
CA VAL A 523 -1.11 -4.32 27.78
C VAL A 523 -0.50 -3.40 28.84
N PRO A 524 0.39 -2.47 28.46
CA PRO A 524 0.88 -1.44 29.38
C PRO A 524 -0.27 -0.54 29.87
N ARG A 525 -0.21 -0.07 31.12
CA ARG A 525 -1.25 0.83 31.68
C ARG A 525 -1.51 2.07 30.82
N TRP A 526 -0.48 2.59 30.17
CA TRP A 526 -0.57 3.78 29.31
C TRP A 526 -1.20 3.50 27.94
N ALA A 527 -1.26 2.24 27.49
CA ALA A 527 -1.80 1.83 26.19
C ALA A 527 -3.28 1.42 26.25
N THR A 528 -3.95 1.62 27.39
CA THR A 528 -5.37 1.28 27.60
C THR A 528 -6.29 2.41 27.13
N TRP A 529 -7.55 2.08 26.80
CA TRP A 529 -8.56 3.11 26.49
C TRP A 529 -8.73 4.13 27.61
N LYS A 530 -8.69 3.69 28.88
CA LYS A 530 -8.78 4.56 30.06
C LYS A 530 -7.66 5.61 30.10
N ALA A 531 -6.46 5.24 29.67
CA ALA A 531 -5.34 6.18 29.59
C ALA A 531 -5.57 7.23 28.50
N VAL A 532 -6.12 6.84 27.35
CA VAL A 532 -6.47 7.76 26.25
C VAL A 532 -7.56 8.75 26.70
N ASP A 533 -8.66 8.25 27.24
CA ASP A 533 -9.78 9.06 27.72
C ASP A 533 -9.34 10.06 28.81
N LYS A 534 -8.49 9.63 29.75
CA LYS A 534 -7.93 10.50 30.79
C LYS A 534 -7.15 11.68 30.18
N GLU A 535 -6.30 11.42 29.19
CA GLU A 535 -5.50 12.46 28.54
C GLU A 535 -6.38 13.41 27.72
N TYR A 536 -7.35 12.87 26.97
CA TYR A 536 -8.26 13.68 26.17
C TYR A 536 -9.11 14.62 27.03
N ARG A 537 -9.64 14.14 28.16
CA ARG A 537 -10.38 14.99 29.11
C ARG A 537 -9.50 16.08 29.69
N ALA A 538 -8.26 15.77 30.06
CA ALA A 538 -7.32 16.78 30.54
C ALA A 538 -7.05 17.88 29.50
N HIS A 539 -6.96 17.51 28.22
CA HIS A 539 -6.87 18.48 27.12
C HIS A 539 -8.15 19.32 26.99
N GLN A 540 -9.34 18.72 27.01
CA GLN A 540 -10.61 19.45 26.95
C GLN A 540 -10.78 20.42 28.13
N ASP A 541 -10.38 20.01 29.33
CA ASP A 541 -10.41 20.86 30.53
C ASP A 541 -9.44 22.03 30.40
N ALA A 542 -8.23 21.82 29.86
CA ALA A 542 -7.27 22.88 29.61
C ALA A 542 -7.80 23.93 28.61
N VAL A 543 -8.42 23.48 27.52
CA VAL A 543 -9.06 24.35 26.52
C VAL A 543 -10.22 25.14 27.13
N THR A 544 -11.08 24.49 27.92
CA THR A 544 -12.26 25.11 28.54
C THR A 544 -11.89 26.17 29.59
N ASN A 545 -10.80 25.95 30.32
CA ASN A 545 -10.33 26.86 31.37
C ASN A 545 -9.56 28.08 30.85
N GLY A 546 -9.54 28.32 29.53
CA GLY A 546 -8.92 29.51 28.94
C GLY A 546 -7.40 29.56 29.09
N ALA A 547 -6.76 28.41 29.37
CA ALA A 547 -5.33 28.28 29.17
C ALA A 547 -5.08 28.36 27.66
N SER A 548 -4.82 29.57 27.18
CA SER A 548 -4.51 29.87 25.79
C SER A 548 -3.34 29.01 25.32
N THR A 549 -3.61 27.93 24.59
CA THR A 549 -2.72 27.44 23.55
C THR A 549 -3.16 28.07 22.23
N THR A 550 -3.07 29.39 22.14
CA THR A 550 -2.83 30.01 20.84
C THR A 550 -1.58 29.35 20.28
N GLY A 551 -1.72 28.66 19.15
CA GLY A 551 -0.61 28.18 18.34
C GLY A 551 0.22 29.37 17.87
N GLU A 552 1.12 29.85 18.73
CA GLU A 552 2.17 30.82 18.47
C GLU A 552 3.19 30.76 19.61
N SER A 553 4.22 29.94 19.43
CA SER A 553 5.57 30.30 19.88
C SER A 553 6.50 30.09 18.70
N VAL A 554 6.58 31.11 17.85
CA VAL A 554 7.76 31.34 17.02
C VAL A 554 8.88 31.70 17.99
N GLY A 555 9.66 30.69 18.37
CA GLY A 555 11.10 30.88 18.54
C GLY A 555 11.72 30.59 17.19
N GLU A 556 12.35 31.58 16.58
CA GLU A 556 13.36 31.33 15.55
C GLU A 556 14.31 30.24 16.10
N GLU A 557 14.53 29.15 15.33
CA GLU A 557 15.14 27.86 15.72
C GLU A 557 14.14 26.79 16.25
N GLY A 558 13.35 26.17 15.35
CA GLY A 558 12.34 25.16 15.71
C GLY A 558 12.50 23.84 14.96
N ALA A 559 13.36 22.96 15.48
CA ALA A 559 13.22 21.51 15.28
C ALA A 559 12.04 21.01 16.13
N TYR A 560 11.39 19.91 15.72
CA TYR A 560 10.29 19.24 16.43
C TYR A 560 10.48 19.16 17.96
N GLY A 561 10.02 20.17 18.70
CA GLY A 561 10.11 20.26 20.15
C GLY A 561 8.90 19.64 20.83
N GLY A 562 9.00 18.36 21.19
CA GLY A 562 8.17 17.77 22.25
C GLY A 562 8.67 18.23 23.63
N MET A 563 7.80 18.16 24.64
CA MET A 563 8.14 18.42 26.05
C MET A 563 9.53 17.92 26.45
N ASP A 564 10.28 18.71 27.22
CA ASP A 564 11.61 18.39 27.77
C ASP A 564 11.71 16.94 28.25
N TYR A 565 12.31 16.10 27.40
CA TYR A 565 12.91 14.82 27.72
C TYR A 565 14.27 14.83 27.05
N PRO A 566 15.34 14.41 27.77
CA PRO A 566 16.71 14.79 27.48
C PRO A 566 17.12 14.47 26.03
N ASP A 567 17.78 15.44 25.42
CA ASP A 567 18.41 15.36 24.11
C ASP A 567 19.32 14.13 24.01
N VAL A 568 19.07 13.23 23.05
CA VAL A 568 19.99 12.12 22.78
C VAL A 568 20.16 11.94 21.27
N TYR A 569 21.04 12.76 20.70
CA TYR A 569 21.70 12.47 19.42
C TYR A 569 23.21 12.22 19.56
N ASP A 570 23.74 12.00 20.77
CA ASP A 570 25.19 11.94 21.01
C ASP A 570 25.77 10.64 21.58
N ASP A 571 24.99 9.55 21.71
CA ASP A 571 25.49 8.29 22.33
C ASP A 571 25.97 7.22 21.33
N TYR A 572 26.36 7.61 20.12
CA TYR A 572 26.87 6.65 19.13
C TYR A 572 28.36 6.29 19.27
N LEU A 573 29.02 6.68 20.37
CA LEU A 573 30.43 6.32 20.63
C LEU A 573 30.72 6.19 22.13
N ASP A 574 30.40 5.05 22.75
CA ASP A 574 31.18 4.59 23.92
C ASP A 574 31.33 3.07 23.94
N ASP A 575 32.56 2.63 23.69
CA ASP A 575 33.04 1.26 23.74
C ASP A 575 33.43 0.92 25.19
N GLY A 576 32.48 1.01 26.12
CA GLY A 576 32.72 0.81 27.55
C GLY A 576 32.16 -0.51 28.06
N GLU A 577 33.01 -1.50 28.34
CA GLU A 577 32.63 -2.66 29.15
C GLU A 577 32.18 -2.22 30.56
N GLY A 578 30.87 -2.08 30.74
CA GLY A 578 30.22 -1.75 32.00
C GLY A 578 29.15 -2.78 32.36
N VAL A 579 29.29 -3.40 33.52
CA VAL A 579 28.35 -4.36 34.09
C VAL A 579 27.07 -3.62 34.47
N GLU A 580 26.01 -3.73 33.66
CA GLU A 580 24.67 -3.29 34.06
C GLU A 580 23.89 -4.45 34.67
N SER A 581 23.74 -4.34 35.99
CA SER A 581 22.90 -5.15 36.85
C SER A 581 21.43 -4.69 36.77
N GLU A 582 20.53 -5.67 36.74
CA GLU A 582 19.15 -5.60 37.26
C GLU A 582 18.11 -4.73 36.50
N SER A 583 17.25 -5.43 35.74
CA SER A 583 15.80 -5.16 35.63
C SER A 583 15.32 -3.72 35.49
N GLU A 584 15.67 -3.05 34.39
CA GLU A 584 15.02 -1.79 34.01
C GLU A 584 13.80 -2.07 33.13
N ASP A 585 12.62 -1.89 33.74
CA ASP A 585 11.32 -1.57 33.16
C ASP A 585 10.64 -2.60 32.23
N GLU A 586 10.19 -3.73 32.79
CA GLU A 586 8.88 -4.26 32.37
C GLU A 586 7.83 -3.23 32.80
N GLU A 587 7.44 -2.35 31.88
CA GLU A 587 6.41 -1.32 32.09
C GLU A 587 5.20 -1.92 32.82
N ASP A 588 4.73 -1.24 33.87
CA ASP A 588 3.72 -1.68 34.83
C ASP A 588 2.43 -2.16 34.10
N ILE A 589 2.37 -3.45 33.76
CA ILE A 589 1.29 -4.08 32.96
C ILE A 589 -0.03 -3.89 33.72
N ASP A 590 -1.09 -3.54 32.99
CA ASP A 590 -2.44 -3.57 33.56
C ASP A 590 -2.96 -5.01 33.52
N GLU A 591 -2.67 -5.79 34.56
CA GLU A 591 -3.10 -7.19 34.67
C GLU A 591 -4.61 -7.37 34.61
N GLY A 592 -5.36 -6.40 35.15
CA GLY A 592 -6.81 -6.40 35.14
C GLY A 592 -7.37 -6.20 33.74
N TYR A 593 -6.86 -5.20 33.01
CA TYR A 593 -7.22 -5.00 31.60
C TYR A 593 -6.76 -6.18 30.74
N SER A 594 -5.52 -6.64 30.92
CA SER A 594 -4.92 -7.73 30.14
C SER A 594 -5.53 -9.10 30.38
N ALA A 595 -6.36 -9.30 31.41
CA ALA A 595 -7.04 -10.57 31.69
C ALA A 595 -7.93 -11.01 30.50
N ASP A 596 -8.66 -10.04 29.96
CA ASP A 596 -9.71 -10.29 28.97
C ASP A 596 -9.18 -10.08 27.55
N MET A 597 -8.09 -9.33 27.37
CA MET A 597 -7.51 -9.03 26.05
C MET A 597 -6.73 -10.21 25.45
N ARG A 598 -6.76 -10.29 24.12
CA ARG A 598 -6.00 -11.27 23.33
C ARG A 598 -5.11 -10.56 22.31
N TRP A 599 -3.98 -11.18 22.01
CA TRP A 599 -3.00 -10.67 21.05
C TRP A 599 -2.46 -11.81 20.17
N PRO A 600 -2.19 -11.60 18.88
CA PRO A 600 -1.62 -12.63 18.03
C PRO A 600 -0.25 -13.08 18.52
N GLN A 601 0.02 -14.38 18.47
CA GLN A 601 1.31 -14.96 18.89
C GLN A 601 2.45 -14.58 17.95
N LYS A 602 2.15 -14.33 16.66
CA LYS A 602 3.12 -13.97 15.62
C LYS A 602 2.91 -12.54 15.10
N CYS A 603 2.46 -11.63 15.97
CA CYS A 603 2.20 -10.24 15.62
C CYS A 603 3.45 -9.52 15.08
N PHE A 604 3.26 -8.62 14.12
CA PHE A 604 4.30 -7.68 13.71
C PHE A 604 4.44 -6.55 14.74
N HIS A 605 3.32 -5.99 15.20
CA HIS A 605 3.30 -4.98 16.26
C HIS A 605 2.94 -5.61 17.61
N LYS A 606 3.74 -5.31 18.63
CA LYS A 606 3.43 -5.64 20.02
C LYS A 606 2.49 -4.61 20.64
N GLU A 607 1.98 -4.95 21.82
CA GLU A 607 1.06 -4.13 22.60
C GLU A 607 1.59 -2.72 22.94
N ASP A 608 2.91 -2.51 22.89
CA ASP A 608 3.63 -1.27 23.20
C ASP A 608 4.08 -0.48 21.95
N PHE A 609 3.76 -0.97 20.75
CA PHE A 609 4.20 -0.36 19.50
C PHE A 609 3.42 0.93 19.19
N PHE A 610 2.10 0.94 19.41
CA PHE A 610 1.26 2.12 19.26
C PHE A 610 0.84 2.66 20.64
N GLY A 611 0.33 3.90 20.66
CA GLY A 611 -0.18 4.58 21.85
C GLY A 611 -1.47 4.00 22.42
N TYR A 612 -2.09 3.05 21.73
CA TYR A 612 -3.26 2.29 22.13
C TYR A 612 -3.07 0.85 21.66
N ALA A 613 -3.17 -0.10 22.58
CA ALA A 613 -3.01 -1.53 22.28
C ALA A 613 -4.27 -2.03 21.55
N TYR A 614 -4.21 -2.02 20.22
CA TYR A 614 -5.29 -2.43 19.35
C TYR A 614 -4.90 -3.58 18.44
N ASP A 615 -5.65 -4.67 18.56
CA ASP A 615 -5.67 -5.78 17.63
C ASP A 615 -7.10 -5.94 17.11
N ALA A 616 -7.27 -6.03 15.79
CA ALA A 616 -8.58 -6.06 15.15
C ALA A 616 -9.27 -7.42 15.31
N GLY A 617 -8.53 -8.53 15.29
CA GLY A 617 -9.12 -9.86 15.44
C GLY A 617 -9.94 -10.37 14.26
N GLU A 618 -10.16 -9.55 13.23
CA GLU A 618 -11.03 -9.84 12.09
C GLU A 618 -10.71 -8.94 10.89
N HIS A 619 -11.32 -9.18 9.73
CA HIS A 619 -11.18 -8.29 8.58
C HIS A 619 -11.91 -6.98 8.88
N VAL A 620 -11.24 -5.84 8.69
CA VAL A 620 -11.81 -4.52 9.04
C VAL A 620 -11.62 -3.54 7.88
N LEU A 621 -12.63 -2.70 7.65
CA LEU A 621 -12.49 -1.45 6.93
C LEU A 621 -12.28 -0.32 7.95
N PHE A 622 -11.17 0.39 7.87
CA PHE A 622 -10.94 1.63 8.61
C PHE A 622 -11.32 2.83 7.74
N ARG A 623 -11.88 3.87 8.35
CA ARG A 623 -11.97 5.21 7.79
C ARG A 623 -11.28 6.19 8.73
N TRP A 624 -10.12 6.69 8.31
CA TRP A 624 -9.38 7.75 8.96
C TRP A 624 -9.82 9.09 8.40
N GLN A 625 -10.73 9.78 9.09
CA GLN A 625 -11.18 11.11 8.71
C GLN A 625 -10.27 12.18 9.34
N PHE A 626 -9.46 12.87 8.54
CA PHE A 626 -8.54 13.91 9.00
C PHE A 626 -9.27 15.24 9.18
N LYS A 627 -9.15 15.85 10.36
CA LYS A 627 -9.80 17.13 10.70
C LYS A 627 -9.05 17.84 11.82
N ASP A 628 -9.29 19.14 12.00
CA ASP A 628 -8.59 19.93 13.03
C ASP A 628 -8.87 19.46 14.46
N THR A 629 -10.12 19.10 14.75
CA THR A 629 -10.58 18.70 16.09
C THR A 629 -11.19 17.29 16.05
N PRO A 630 -10.38 16.23 15.91
CA PRO A 630 -10.87 14.87 15.99
C PRO A 630 -11.24 14.49 17.42
N ASP A 631 -12.28 13.66 17.57
CA ASP A 631 -12.45 12.90 18.80
C ASP A 631 -11.53 11.68 18.74
N ILE A 632 -10.43 11.75 19.50
CA ILE A 632 -9.41 10.69 19.58
C ILE A 632 -9.78 9.57 20.55
N THR A 633 -10.95 9.65 21.19
CA THR A 633 -11.47 8.60 22.09
C THR A 633 -12.35 7.58 21.38
N GLN A 634 -12.76 7.87 20.13
CA GLN A 634 -13.37 6.90 19.22
C GLN A 634 -12.31 5.90 18.75
N LEU A 635 -11.97 4.98 19.64
CA LEU A 635 -11.03 3.90 19.39
C LEU A 635 -11.80 2.58 19.33
N PRO A 636 -11.49 1.71 18.36
CA PRO A 636 -12.13 0.41 18.24
C PRO A 636 -11.81 -0.47 19.46
N ALA A 637 -12.76 -1.36 19.78
CA ALA A 637 -12.51 -2.41 20.75
C ALA A 637 -11.45 -3.36 20.18
N SER A 638 -10.46 -3.70 21.00
CA SER A 638 -9.44 -4.68 20.64
C SER A 638 -9.91 -6.09 20.98
N THR A 639 -9.37 -7.10 20.30
CA THR A 639 -9.71 -8.52 20.48
C THR A 639 -9.72 -8.98 21.94
N THR A 640 -10.81 -9.61 22.37
CA THR A 640 -10.97 -10.14 23.73
C THR A 640 -11.07 -11.67 23.78
N CYS A 641 -11.31 -12.24 24.96
CA CYS A 641 -11.50 -13.67 25.17
C CYS A 641 -12.88 -14.19 24.80
N ASP A 642 -13.87 -13.30 24.77
CA ASP A 642 -15.28 -13.63 24.57
C ASP A 642 -15.69 -13.57 23.08
N ASP A 643 -14.81 -13.03 22.25
CA ASP A 643 -14.95 -12.88 20.80
C ASP A 643 -14.24 -14.03 20.04
#